data_AF-A0A0L6VUW2-F1
#
_entry.id   AF-A0A0L6VUW2-F1
#
_cell.length_a   1.000
_cell.length_b   1.000
_cell.length_c   1.000
_cell.angle_alpha   90.00
_cell.angle_beta   90.00
_cell.angle_gamma   90.00
#
_symmetry.space_group_name_H-M   'P 1'
#
loop_
_entity.id
_entity.type
_entity.pdbx_description
1 polymer ?
#
loop_
_entity_poly.entity_id
_entity_poly.type
_entity_poly.pdbx_seq_one_letter_code
_entity_poly.pdbx_strand_id
1 'polypeptide(L)'
;MSAKAIREYDAKLLVAHFLGRAPQFGQACPARPEFKPPEVKVAQICWNPESKSISADSSLPSWVFTEKLVVKPDQLIKRRGKAGLLGLNKTWPEAKAWIQERAGKPVNVEGVVGTLNTFIVEPFAPHPSDTEYYVCINSVREGDMILFTHEGGVDIGDVDAKAAKITVPVDGDLPSRAQLKAGLLAAVPPHRQDALVDFLARLYSTYVDLHYTYLEINPLVCMEAADGSPSIAFLDMAAKLDQTADYLCGAKWAIGRETSVAAQGSKTFADRGPPMVFPAPFGRDLTQEEAYIQKLDASTGASLKLTVLNAKGRVWTMVAGGGASVVYSDAIAAHGFAHELANYGEYSGAPTKGQTFEYAKTILDLMTRGEPHPDGKVLIIGGGIANFTNVAATFGGIIDALKNYKEGLQRHKVKIFVRRGGPNYQDGLKKMRLVGETIGIEIQVFGPDTHISSIVPLALGTSKPMSNGVHSAPNGTPAAVKASDSSTTPSHAAPETFAATVVPESREEHGVVSFAQGAPAERPWFRPFDETTRGLVYGLQPRAIQGMLDFDFACGRKTPSVAAMIYPFGGHHVQKFYWGTKETLLPVYATIANAIKKRPKANTLVKFSSSHSVYQSTLDALEIPQINNTGGMIDNIISSKLYRPGSVAYISKSGGMSNELNKILSLTTNGMYEGIAIGGDRYPGKTLIDNMLCYEADPNCKMLVLLGEVGGVEECVIEAVKLGRIKKPIIAWAIGTFAKIFTTEVQFGHAGSMANSDLEMADAKNKAMQAAGFVVPDTFADLPTALKKVYKDLVSLLVKGPPTKKGYLFYGALEAAAAHTHNIIDSRCGAYIGEGVTAGLSSCCR
;
A
#
# COMPACT_ATOMS: atom_id res chain seq x y z
N MET A 1 -2.18 7.41 1.77
CA MET A 1 -2.25 8.16 0.50
C MET A 1 -2.22 7.24 -0.70
N SER A 2 -3.31 7.20 -1.47
CA SER A 2 -3.39 6.57 -2.81
C SER A 2 -3.70 7.65 -3.85
N ALA A 3 -2.66 8.15 -4.52
CA ALA A 3 -2.79 9.22 -5.50
C ALA A 3 -3.50 8.72 -6.78
N LYS A 4 -4.67 9.26 -7.11
CA LYS A 4 -5.44 8.92 -8.31
C LYS A 4 -5.62 10.15 -9.20
N ALA A 5 -5.33 9.98 -10.48
CA ALA A 5 -5.54 11.01 -11.47
C ALA A 5 -7.03 11.31 -11.64
N ILE A 6 -7.34 12.59 -11.87
CA ILE A 6 -8.67 13.07 -12.25
C ILE A 6 -8.60 13.70 -13.63
N ARG A 7 -9.75 13.80 -14.31
CA ARG A 7 -9.85 14.47 -15.60
C ARG A 7 -9.53 15.96 -15.47
N GLU A 8 -9.09 16.56 -16.56
CA GLU A 8 -8.84 18.00 -16.61
C GLU A 8 -10.11 18.79 -16.31
N TYR A 9 -11.26 18.34 -16.86
CA TYR A 9 -12.57 18.92 -16.57
C TYR A 9 -12.84 19.00 -15.07
N ASP A 10 -12.64 17.88 -14.35
CA ASP A 10 -12.90 17.82 -12.91
C ASP A 10 -11.89 18.69 -12.14
N ALA A 11 -10.60 18.67 -12.52
CA ALA A 11 -9.57 19.51 -11.90
C ALA A 11 -9.88 21.01 -12.04
N LYS A 12 -10.32 21.45 -13.23
CA LYS A 12 -10.71 22.84 -13.51
C LYS A 12 -11.94 23.25 -12.72
N LEU A 13 -12.96 22.39 -12.62
CA LEU A 13 -14.14 22.67 -11.81
C LEU A 13 -13.81 22.82 -10.32
N LEU A 14 -12.98 21.93 -9.77
CA LEU A 14 -12.55 22.02 -8.38
C LEU A 14 -11.79 23.32 -8.11
N VAL A 15 -10.80 23.68 -8.94
CA VAL A 15 -10.07 24.93 -8.75
C VAL A 15 -10.98 26.13 -8.96
N ALA A 16 -11.81 26.16 -9.99
CA ALA A 16 -12.77 27.25 -10.21
C ALA A 16 -13.70 27.48 -8.99
N HIS A 17 -14.15 26.40 -8.37
CA HIS A 17 -15.01 26.48 -7.20
C HIS A 17 -14.23 26.89 -5.94
N PHE A 18 -13.07 26.29 -5.68
CA PHE A 18 -12.41 26.45 -4.37
C PHE A 18 -11.32 27.52 -4.32
N LEU A 19 -10.82 28.04 -5.44
CA LEU A 19 -9.73 29.00 -5.43
C LEU A 19 -10.02 30.28 -4.62
N GLY A 20 -11.27 30.75 -4.61
CA GLY A 20 -11.72 31.86 -3.77
C GLY A 20 -12.40 31.46 -2.46
N ARG A 21 -12.58 30.15 -2.19
CA ARG A 21 -13.39 29.63 -1.07
C ARG A 21 -12.60 28.78 -0.09
N ALA A 22 -11.48 28.21 -0.52
CA ALA A 22 -10.59 27.43 0.33
C ALA A 22 -10.09 28.32 1.49
N PRO A 23 -10.11 27.82 2.74
CA PRO A 23 -9.50 28.52 3.86
C PRO A 23 -8.07 28.91 3.51
N GLN A 24 -7.66 30.14 3.87
CA GLN A 24 -6.29 30.57 3.68
C GLN A 24 -5.35 29.60 4.42
N PHE A 25 -4.41 29.00 3.69
CA PHE A 25 -3.35 28.24 4.31
C PHE A 25 -2.32 29.18 4.90
N GLY A 26 -2.03 29.00 6.19
CA GLY A 26 -0.98 29.73 6.88
C GLY A 26 -1.25 31.23 7.04
N GLN A 27 -0.28 31.95 7.62
CA GLN A 27 -0.38 33.39 7.93
C GLN A 27 0.68 34.22 7.20
N ALA A 28 1.79 33.63 6.75
CA ALA A 28 2.92 34.36 6.21
C ALA A 28 2.70 34.94 4.79
N CYS A 29 1.75 34.41 4.02
CA CYS A 29 1.45 34.89 2.67
C CYS A 29 -0.06 34.93 2.37
N PRO A 30 -0.82 35.86 3.00
CA PRO A 30 -2.22 36.04 2.67
C PRO A 30 -2.37 36.58 1.24
N ALA A 31 -3.32 36.03 0.50
CA ALA A 31 -3.70 36.64 -0.77
C ALA A 31 -4.36 38.00 -0.52
N ARG A 32 -4.07 38.97 -1.38
CA ARG A 32 -4.60 40.32 -1.21
C ARG A 32 -6.12 40.37 -1.43
N PRO A 33 -6.85 41.30 -0.80
CA PRO A 33 -8.31 41.44 -0.94
C PRO A 33 -8.78 41.70 -2.37
N GLU A 34 -7.92 42.28 -3.22
CA GLU A 34 -8.25 42.59 -4.61
C GLU A 34 -8.20 41.35 -5.52
N PHE A 35 -7.73 40.20 -5.02
CA PHE A 35 -7.67 38.97 -5.80
C PHE A 35 -9.08 38.53 -6.22
N LYS A 36 -9.30 38.48 -7.53
CA LYS A 36 -10.50 37.91 -8.14
C LYS A 36 -10.13 36.57 -8.76
N PRO A 37 -10.75 35.45 -8.32
CA PRO A 37 -10.58 34.17 -8.98
C PRO A 37 -10.92 34.30 -10.47
N PRO A 38 -10.10 33.77 -11.39
CA PRO A 38 -10.39 33.80 -12.82
C PRO A 38 -11.69 33.05 -13.13
N GLU A 39 -12.43 33.54 -14.11
CA GLU A 39 -13.61 32.84 -14.62
C GLU A 39 -13.16 31.62 -15.42
N VAL A 40 -13.76 30.46 -15.11
CA VAL A 40 -13.43 29.19 -15.77
C VAL A 40 -14.68 28.66 -16.46
N LYS A 41 -14.57 28.48 -17.77
CA LYS A 41 -15.64 27.94 -18.62
C LYS A 41 -15.15 26.63 -19.23
N VAL A 42 -15.75 25.54 -18.76
CA VAL A 42 -15.46 24.19 -19.26
C VAL A 42 -16.76 23.46 -19.56
N ALA A 43 -16.78 22.71 -20.65
CA ALA A 43 -17.88 21.81 -21.01
C ALA A 43 -17.30 20.43 -21.36
N GLN A 44 -17.97 19.37 -20.91
CA GLN A 44 -17.56 18.00 -21.22
C GLN A 44 -18.49 17.38 -22.27
N ILE A 45 -17.90 16.77 -23.29
CA ILE A 45 -18.60 16.05 -24.35
C ILE A 45 -18.20 14.58 -24.25
N CYS A 46 -19.19 13.70 -24.11
CA CYS A 46 -19.00 12.27 -23.99
C CYS A 46 -19.57 11.56 -25.22
N TRP A 47 -18.88 10.52 -25.66
CA TRP A 47 -19.34 9.58 -26.67
C TRP A 47 -20.16 8.47 -26.00
N ASN A 48 -21.36 8.23 -26.49
CA ASN A 48 -22.17 7.08 -26.12
C ASN A 48 -21.98 5.98 -27.17
N PRO A 49 -21.38 4.83 -26.80
CA PRO A 49 -21.15 3.72 -27.74
C PRO A 49 -22.44 3.02 -28.19
N GLU A 50 -23.51 3.05 -27.39
CA GLU A 50 -24.79 2.39 -27.69
C GLU A 50 -25.57 3.18 -28.75
N SER A 51 -25.74 4.48 -28.55
CA SER A 51 -26.45 5.36 -29.49
C SER A 51 -25.56 5.83 -30.65
N LYS A 52 -24.24 5.57 -30.58
CA LYS A 52 -23.23 6.09 -31.52
C LYS A 52 -23.34 7.61 -31.72
N SER A 53 -23.54 8.33 -30.62
CA SER A 53 -23.71 9.78 -30.62
C SER A 53 -22.89 10.43 -29.52
N ILE A 54 -22.56 11.71 -29.68
CA ILE A 54 -21.97 12.52 -28.62
C ILE A 54 -23.06 13.18 -27.75
N SER A 55 -22.67 13.82 -26.65
CA SER A 55 -23.56 14.65 -25.81
C SER A 55 -24.46 15.57 -26.65
N ALA A 56 -25.72 15.70 -26.24
CA ALA A 56 -26.69 16.54 -26.94
C ALA A 56 -26.37 18.04 -26.75
N ASP A 57 -26.60 18.85 -27.79
CA ASP A 57 -26.34 20.30 -27.73
C ASP A 57 -27.13 20.97 -26.59
N SER A 58 -28.32 20.45 -26.25
CA SER A 58 -29.16 20.94 -25.15
C SER A 58 -28.53 20.77 -23.75
N SER A 59 -27.50 19.94 -23.60
CA SER A 59 -26.77 19.79 -22.33
C SER A 59 -25.56 20.72 -22.22
N LEU A 60 -25.25 21.50 -23.26
CA LEU A 60 -24.07 22.36 -23.29
C LEU A 60 -24.42 23.79 -22.84
N PRO A 61 -23.52 24.46 -22.10
CA PRO A 61 -23.70 25.87 -21.76
C PRO A 61 -23.82 26.79 -22.98
N SER A 62 -24.56 27.89 -22.85
CA SER A 62 -24.82 28.82 -23.96
C SER A 62 -23.56 29.42 -24.58
N TRP A 63 -22.51 29.66 -23.78
CA TRP A 63 -21.24 30.24 -24.25
C TRP A 63 -20.53 29.38 -25.30
N VAL A 64 -20.78 28.06 -25.31
CA VAL A 64 -20.21 27.14 -26.32
C VAL A 64 -20.63 27.54 -27.73
N PHE A 65 -21.84 28.09 -27.90
CA PHE A 65 -22.38 28.45 -29.21
C PHE A 65 -21.97 29.84 -29.69
N THR A 66 -21.45 30.68 -28.79
CA THR A 66 -21.14 32.10 -29.08
C THR A 66 -19.66 32.38 -29.15
N GLU A 67 -18.83 31.64 -28.42
CA GLU A 67 -17.39 31.89 -28.32
C GLU A 67 -16.59 31.06 -29.33
N LYS A 68 -15.35 31.49 -29.60
CA LYS A 68 -14.35 30.62 -30.26
C LYS A 68 -13.84 29.62 -29.23
N LEU A 69 -13.55 28.41 -29.67
CA LEU A 69 -13.36 27.25 -28.82
C LEU A 69 -12.00 26.59 -29.04
N VAL A 70 -11.50 25.98 -27.97
CA VAL A 70 -10.53 24.90 -27.98
C VAL A 70 -11.29 23.60 -27.68
N VAL A 71 -10.96 22.54 -28.42
CA VAL A 71 -11.44 21.19 -28.16
C VAL A 71 -10.27 20.23 -28.06
N LYS A 72 -10.28 19.37 -27.04
CA LYS A 72 -9.23 18.37 -26.82
C LYS A 72 -9.79 17.14 -26.09
N PRO A 73 -9.21 15.94 -26.28
CA PRO A 73 -9.58 14.77 -25.49
C PRO A 73 -9.23 14.96 -24.01
N ASP A 74 -10.07 14.41 -23.13
CA ASP A 74 -9.93 14.48 -21.67
C ASP A 74 -9.96 13.08 -21.05
N GLN A 75 -8.89 12.33 -21.32
CA GLN A 75 -8.69 10.94 -20.89
C GLN A 75 -7.29 10.70 -20.35
N LEU A 76 -6.74 11.67 -19.60
CA LEU A 76 -5.38 11.61 -19.04
C LEU A 76 -4.27 11.49 -20.10
N ILE A 77 -4.53 11.99 -21.32
CA ILE A 77 -3.54 12.02 -22.40
C ILE A 77 -2.61 13.21 -22.17
N LYS A 78 -1.32 12.95 -22.00
CA LYS A 78 -0.28 13.99 -21.94
C LYS A 78 0.11 14.43 -23.35
N ARG A 79 0.69 15.63 -23.47
CA ARG A 79 1.27 16.16 -24.72
C ARG A 79 0.32 16.15 -25.93
N ARG A 80 -0.97 16.41 -25.69
CA ARG A 80 -2.05 16.42 -26.71
C ARG A 80 -1.71 17.28 -27.94
N GLY A 81 -1.04 18.41 -27.73
CA GLY A 81 -0.58 19.27 -28.83
C GLY A 81 0.37 18.56 -29.81
N LYS A 82 1.39 17.87 -29.28
CA LYS A 82 2.36 17.12 -30.09
C LYS A 82 1.73 15.88 -30.75
N ALA A 83 0.68 15.33 -30.14
CA ALA A 83 -0.11 14.24 -30.69
C ALA A 83 -1.15 14.67 -31.76
N GLY A 84 -1.26 15.97 -32.08
CA GLY A 84 -2.26 16.46 -33.04
C GLY A 84 -3.71 16.37 -32.54
N LEU A 85 -3.89 16.33 -31.22
CA LEU A 85 -5.18 16.15 -30.55
C LEU A 85 -5.75 17.47 -29.98
N LEU A 86 -5.42 18.61 -30.59
CA LEU A 86 -5.95 19.93 -30.24
C LEU A 86 -6.68 20.55 -31.44
N GLY A 87 -7.97 20.86 -31.29
CA GLY A 87 -8.73 21.70 -32.20
C GLY A 87 -8.76 23.13 -31.67
N LEU A 88 -7.94 24.03 -32.22
CA LEU A 88 -7.83 25.42 -31.78
C LEU A 88 -8.67 26.37 -32.62
N ASN A 89 -9.18 27.45 -32.00
CA ASN A 89 -9.92 28.55 -32.65
C ASN A 89 -11.10 28.08 -33.52
N LYS A 90 -11.93 27.19 -32.97
CA LYS A 90 -13.08 26.59 -33.66
C LYS A 90 -14.40 27.26 -33.24
N THR A 91 -15.35 27.38 -34.14
CA THR A 91 -16.77 27.57 -33.78
C THR A 91 -17.36 26.25 -33.28
N TRP A 92 -18.51 26.26 -32.60
CA TRP A 92 -19.17 25.02 -32.18
C TRP A 92 -19.39 24.02 -33.34
N PRO A 93 -19.91 24.40 -34.52
CA PRO A 93 -20.07 23.45 -35.63
C PRO A 93 -18.74 22.79 -36.06
N GLU A 94 -17.65 23.56 -36.10
CA GLU A 94 -16.33 23.04 -36.46
C GLU A 94 -15.75 22.13 -35.36
N ALA A 95 -15.91 22.51 -34.09
CA ALA A 95 -15.47 21.71 -32.93
C ALA A 95 -16.26 20.40 -32.85
N LYS A 96 -17.59 20.46 -33.05
CA LYS A 96 -18.48 19.30 -33.10
C LYS A 96 -18.09 18.33 -34.21
N ALA A 97 -17.82 18.83 -35.42
CA ALA A 97 -17.34 18.00 -36.53
C ALA A 97 -15.97 17.36 -36.19
N TRP A 98 -15.06 18.12 -35.59
CA TRP A 98 -13.75 17.62 -35.15
C TRP A 98 -13.87 16.49 -34.12
N ILE A 99 -14.81 16.61 -33.17
CA ILE A 99 -15.13 15.57 -32.19
C ILE A 99 -15.72 14.35 -32.90
N GLN A 100 -16.75 14.51 -33.74
CA GLN A 100 -17.44 13.41 -34.41
C GLN A 100 -16.52 12.60 -35.33
N GLU A 101 -15.50 13.24 -35.91
CA GLU A 101 -14.47 12.55 -36.69
C GLU A 101 -13.64 11.57 -35.83
N ARG A 102 -13.51 11.82 -34.52
CA ARG A 102 -12.60 11.12 -33.61
C ARG A 102 -13.29 10.27 -32.55
N ALA A 103 -14.49 10.67 -32.12
CA ALA A 103 -15.25 10.03 -31.07
C ALA A 103 -15.57 8.57 -31.44
N GLY A 104 -15.35 7.66 -30.48
CA GLY A 104 -15.55 6.23 -30.66
C GLY A 104 -14.52 5.54 -31.56
N LYS A 105 -13.46 6.23 -32.01
CA LYS A 105 -12.39 5.65 -32.83
C LYS A 105 -11.10 5.46 -32.04
N PRO A 106 -10.31 4.41 -32.35
CA PRO A 106 -8.99 4.21 -31.74
C PRO A 106 -7.99 5.25 -32.25
N VAL A 107 -7.13 5.73 -31.36
CA VAL A 107 -5.96 6.57 -31.67
C VAL A 107 -4.74 6.00 -30.98
N ASN A 108 -3.58 6.10 -31.63
CA ASN A 108 -2.29 5.76 -31.06
C ASN A 108 -1.61 7.04 -30.55
N VAL A 109 -1.32 7.08 -29.25
CA VAL A 109 -0.54 8.16 -28.62
C VAL A 109 0.68 7.53 -27.96
N GLU A 110 1.88 7.87 -28.47
CA GLU A 110 3.17 7.40 -27.94
C GLU A 110 3.24 5.86 -27.76
N GLY A 111 2.60 5.09 -28.66
CA GLY A 111 2.59 3.62 -28.63
C GLY A 111 1.39 3.01 -27.90
N VAL A 112 0.57 3.82 -27.22
CA VAL A 112 -0.64 3.39 -26.52
C VAL A 112 -1.85 3.61 -27.43
N VAL A 113 -2.55 2.52 -27.77
CA VAL A 113 -3.80 2.57 -28.54
C VAL A 113 -4.99 2.65 -27.59
N GLY A 114 -5.84 3.66 -27.74
CA GLY A 114 -7.05 3.82 -26.95
C GLY A 114 -8.18 4.50 -27.73
N THR A 115 -9.42 4.28 -27.33
CA THR A 115 -10.59 4.90 -27.95
C THR A 115 -10.89 6.26 -27.33
N LEU A 116 -11.11 7.28 -28.16
CA LEU A 116 -11.50 8.60 -27.69
C LEU A 116 -13.00 8.64 -27.38
N ASN A 117 -13.36 8.76 -26.11
CA ASN A 117 -14.74 8.77 -25.62
C ASN A 117 -15.11 10.03 -24.82
N THR A 118 -14.14 10.81 -24.35
CA THR A 118 -14.40 12.01 -23.54
C THR A 118 -13.56 13.17 -24.04
N PHE A 119 -14.20 14.32 -24.22
CA PHE A 119 -13.59 15.56 -24.69
C PHE A 119 -13.95 16.71 -23.76
N ILE A 120 -13.04 17.68 -23.67
CA ILE A 120 -13.27 18.97 -23.01
C ILE A 120 -13.29 20.07 -24.07
N VAL A 121 -14.25 20.98 -23.92
CA VAL A 121 -14.40 22.20 -24.73
C VAL A 121 -14.28 23.40 -23.81
N GLU A 122 -13.53 24.40 -24.27
CA GLU A 122 -13.17 25.59 -23.51
C GLU A 122 -13.12 26.80 -24.45
N PRO A 123 -13.27 28.04 -23.96
CA PRO A 123 -12.99 29.23 -24.75
C PRO A 123 -11.55 29.26 -25.29
N PHE A 124 -11.41 29.66 -26.55
CA PHE A 124 -10.10 29.98 -27.12
C PHE A 124 -9.63 31.30 -26.54
N ALA A 125 -8.46 31.28 -25.89
CA ALA A 125 -7.80 32.46 -25.36
C ALA A 125 -6.60 32.82 -26.25
N PRO A 126 -6.69 33.83 -27.13
CA PRO A 126 -5.53 34.35 -27.85
C PRO A 126 -4.58 35.02 -26.86
N HIS A 127 -3.31 34.62 -26.85
CA HIS A 127 -2.30 35.19 -25.97
C HIS A 127 -0.90 35.08 -26.61
N PRO A 128 0.00 36.02 -26.31
CA PRO A 128 1.42 35.91 -26.67
C PRO A 128 2.14 34.85 -25.83
N SER A 129 3.14 34.16 -26.39
CA SER A 129 3.87 33.08 -25.69
C SER A 129 4.67 33.56 -24.47
N ASP A 130 5.09 34.83 -24.41
CA ASP A 130 5.75 35.43 -23.23
C ASP A 130 4.77 35.70 -22.06
N THR A 131 3.51 35.32 -22.21
CA THR A 131 2.50 35.32 -21.14
C THR A 131 2.24 33.91 -20.59
N GLU A 132 2.88 32.88 -21.14
CA GLU A 132 2.76 31.49 -20.69
C GLU A 132 3.78 31.16 -19.59
N TYR A 133 3.26 30.64 -18.48
CA TYR A 133 4.01 30.19 -17.31
C TYR A 133 3.72 28.72 -17.05
N TYR A 134 4.55 28.10 -16.22
CA TYR A 134 4.32 26.76 -15.70
C TYR A 134 4.26 26.81 -14.18
N VAL A 135 3.29 26.09 -13.60
CA VAL A 135 3.26 25.80 -12.17
C VAL A 135 2.94 24.33 -11.93
N CYS A 136 3.64 23.72 -10.99
CA CYS A 136 3.30 22.40 -10.48
C CYS A 136 3.45 22.39 -8.96
N ILE A 137 2.49 21.78 -8.26
CA ILE A 137 2.57 21.48 -6.83
C ILE A 137 2.55 19.96 -6.68
N ASN A 138 3.54 19.38 -6.02
CA ASN A 138 3.61 17.95 -5.78
C ASN A 138 3.96 17.63 -4.32
N SER A 139 3.21 16.72 -3.70
CA SER A 139 3.50 16.27 -2.35
C SER A 139 4.68 15.32 -2.37
N VAL A 140 5.67 15.61 -1.53
CA VAL A 140 6.82 14.76 -1.19
C VAL A 140 6.75 14.37 0.29
N ARG A 141 7.72 13.62 0.80
CA ARG A 141 7.70 13.17 2.21
C ARG A 141 7.86 14.34 3.18
N GLU A 142 8.69 15.30 2.83
CA GLU A 142 9.10 16.43 3.67
C GLU A 142 8.11 17.60 3.62
N GLY A 143 7.12 17.56 2.74
CA GLY A 143 6.14 18.63 2.54
C GLY A 143 5.61 18.67 1.11
N ASP A 144 5.18 19.84 0.66
CA ASP A 144 4.72 20.07 -0.71
C ASP A 144 5.72 20.94 -1.46
N MET A 145 6.19 20.47 -2.62
CA MET A 145 7.11 21.21 -3.45
C MET A 145 6.34 21.96 -4.53
N ILE A 146 6.58 23.27 -4.62
CA ILE A 146 6.05 24.18 -5.63
C ILE A 146 7.15 24.43 -6.65
N LEU A 147 6.88 24.08 -7.91
CA LEU A 147 7.72 24.33 -9.05
C LEU A 147 7.12 25.46 -9.89
N PHE A 148 7.95 26.37 -10.37
CA PHE A 148 7.54 27.44 -11.27
C PHE A 148 8.60 27.73 -12.34
N THR A 149 8.17 28.02 -13.57
CA THR A 149 9.03 28.67 -14.57
C THR A 149 8.26 29.68 -15.42
N HIS A 150 9.01 30.68 -15.90
CA HIS A 150 8.54 31.72 -16.81
C HIS A 150 8.50 31.29 -18.28
N GLU A 151 8.98 30.08 -18.58
CA GLU A 151 8.89 29.45 -19.90
C GLU A 151 7.79 28.38 -19.89
N GLY A 152 6.52 28.78 -20.00
CA GLY A 152 5.39 27.84 -20.10
C GLY A 152 5.21 27.25 -21.50
N GLY A 153 4.20 26.39 -21.65
CA GLY A 153 3.72 25.93 -22.95
C GLY A 153 4.25 24.58 -23.41
N VAL A 154 3.99 24.26 -24.68
CA VAL A 154 4.30 22.95 -25.30
C VAL A 154 5.80 22.69 -25.49
N ASP A 155 6.61 23.76 -25.49
CA ASP A 155 8.05 23.75 -25.76
C ASP A 155 8.93 23.93 -24.51
N ILE A 156 8.33 23.80 -23.31
CA ILE A 156 9.01 23.93 -22.02
C ILE A 156 10.26 23.03 -21.88
N GLY A 157 10.27 21.86 -22.51
CA GLY A 157 11.40 20.92 -22.46
C GLY A 157 11.51 20.19 -21.10
N ASP A 158 12.73 20.06 -20.58
CA ASP A 158 12.99 19.46 -19.27
C ASP A 158 12.69 20.46 -18.15
N VAL A 159 11.43 20.44 -17.69
CA VAL A 159 10.94 21.36 -16.67
C VAL A 159 11.59 21.12 -15.30
N ASP A 160 11.98 19.88 -14.98
CA ASP A 160 12.58 19.56 -13.69
C ASP A 160 13.96 20.18 -13.52
N ALA A 161 14.70 20.36 -14.62
CA ALA A 161 15.98 21.06 -14.66
C ALA A 161 15.82 22.60 -14.67
N LYS A 162 14.74 23.11 -15.31
CA LYS A 162 14.53 24.56 -15.51
C LYS A 162 13.78 25.26 -14.38
N ALA A 163 12.81 24.58 -13.77
CA ALA A 163 11.88 25.21 -12.83
C ALA A 163 12.57 25.54 -11.51
N ALA A 164 12.27 26.74 -11.01
CA ALA A 164 12.59 27.11 -9.65
C ALA A 164 11.70 26.33 -8.67
N LYS A 165 12.24 25.97 -7.50
CA LYS A 165 11.58 25.06 -6.55
C LYS A 165 11.59 25.64 -5.15
N ILE A 166 10.45 25.57 -4.48
CA ILE A 166 10.29 25.89 -3.06
C ILE A 166 9.51 24.77 -2.40
N THR A 167 9.98 24.27 -1.26
CA THR A 167 9.25 23.29 -0.46
C THR A 167 8.57 23.97 0.71
N VAL A 168 7.25 23.79 0.82
CA VAL A 168 6.48 24.09 2.03
C VAL A 168 6.59 22.88 2.95
N PRO A 169 7.28 22.97 4.10
CA PRO A 169 7.53 21.80 4.94
C PRO A 169 6.23 21.34 5.64
N VAL A 170 6.18 20.07 6.01
CA VAL A 170 5.10 19.55 6.88
C VAL A 170 5.00 20.40 8.16
N ASP A 171 3.77 20.77 8.54
CA ASP A 171 3.46 21.69 9.65
C ASP A 171 4.07 23.11 9.52
N GLY A 172 4.64 23.43 8.35
CA GLY A 172 5.19 24.73 8.02
C GLY A 172 4.14 25.69 7.44
N ASP A 173 4.50 26.96 7.44
CA ASP A 173 3.72 28.01 6.76
C ASP A 173 4.17 28.14 5.29
N LEU A 174 3.27 28.61 4.43
CA LEU A 174 3.59 29.00 3.07
C LEU A 174 4.62 30.13 3.10
N PRO A 175 5.71 30.10 2.31
CA PRO A 175 6.70 31.17 2.31
C PRO A 175 6.08 32.54 2.03
N SER A 176 6.64 33.57 2.66
CA SER A 176 6.15 34.94 2.53
C SER A 176 6.13 35.41 1.07
N ARG A 177 5.33 36.43 0.77
CA ARG A 177 5.27 37.05 -0.56
C ARG A 177 6.66 37.39 -1.11
N ALA A 178 7.55 37.94 -0.29
CA ALA A 178 8.91 38.28 -0.69
C ALA A 178 9.73 37.03 -1.07
N GLN A 179 9.58 35.95 -0.30
CA GLN A 179 10.25 34.67 -0.58
C GLN A 179 9.70 34.00 -1.83
N LEU A 180 8.39 34.01 -2.06
CA LEU A 180 7.80 33.49 -3.31
C LEU A 180 8.26 34.30 -4.53
N LYS A 181 8.30 35.63 -4.43
CA LYS A 181 8.83 36.48 -5.52
C LYS A 181 10.29 36.17 -5.82
N ALA A 182 11.14 36.12 -4.79
CA ALA A 182 12.57 35.89 -4.96
C ALA A 182 12.89 34.46 -5.40
N GLY A 183 12.19 33.47 -4.87
CA GLY A 183 12.51 32.06 -5.09
C GLY A 183 11.78 31.41 -6.27
N LEU A 184 10.60 31.90 -6.68
CA LEU A 184 9.86 31.34 -7.83
C LEU A 184 9.71 32.33 -8.98
N LEU A 185 9.50 33.62 -8.70
CA LEU A 185 9.05 34.59 -9.72
C LEU A 185 10.14 35.60 -10.12
N ALA A 186 11.42 35.35 -9.82
CA ALA A 186 12.49 36.32 -10.07
C ALA A 186 12.61 36.73 -11.54
N ALA A 187 12.33 35.81 -12.47
CA ALA A 187 12.34 36.05 -13.91
C ALA A 187 11.01 36.60 -14.47
N VAL A 188 9.98 36.76 -13.63
CA VAL A 188 8.69 37.30 -14.05
C VAL A 188 8.70 38.83 -14.02
N PRO A 189 8.14 39.52 -15.03
CA PRO A 189 7.99 40.98 -15.01
C PRO A 189 7.30 41.52 -13.74
N PRO A 190 7.81 42.59 -13.10
CA PRO A 190 7.31 43.08 -11.81
C PRO A 190 5.80 43.35 -11.76
N HIS A 191 5.21 43.84 -12.86
CA HIS A 191 3.78 44.16 -12.95
C HIS A 191 2.87 42.92 -12.84
N ARG A 192 3.37 41.70 -13.11
CA ARG A 192 2.61 40.44 -12.99
C ARG A 192 2.87 39.68 -11.69
N GLN A 193 4.00 39.95 -11.03
CA GLN A 193 4.45 39.16 -9.87
C GLN A 193 3.41 39.11 -8.76
N ASP A 194 2.79 40.23 -8.40
CA ASP A 194 1.86 40.24 -7.27
C ASP A 194 0.58 39.44 -7.52
N ALA A 195 0.06 39.45 -8.76
CA ALA A 195 -1.09 38.65 -9.14
C ALA A 195 -0.77 37.15 -9.17
N LEU A 196 0.43 36.78 -9.66
CA LEU A 196 0.89 35.40 -9.63
C LEU A 196 1.13 34.92 -8.19
N VAL A 197 1.65 35.75 -7.28
CA VAL A 197 1.75 35.39 -5.87
C VAL A 197 0.37 35.14 -5.26
N ASP A 198 -0.60 36.02 -5.51
CA ASP A 198 -1.97 35.83 -4.99
C ASP A 198 -2.58 34.53 -5.50
N PHE A 199 -2.39 34.24 -6.80
CA PHE A 199 -2.84 33.00 -7.41
C PHE A 199 -2.15 31.77 -6.81
N LEU A 200 -0.82 31.78 -6.66
CA LEU A 200 -0.07 30.68 -6.07
C LEU A 200 -0.48 30.42 -4.61
N ALA A 201 -0.68 31.46 -3.81
CA ALA A 201 -1.12 31.32 -2.43
C ALA A 201 -2.53 30.70 -2.32
N ARG A 202 -3.46 31.10 -3.20
CA ARG A 202 -4.80 30.51 -3.27
C ARG A 202 -4.82 29.12 -3.88
N LEU A 203 -3.99 28.87 -4.88
CA LEU A 203 -3.82 27.55 -5.49
C LEU A 203 -3.28 26.55 -4.46
N TYR A 204 -2.28 26.96 -3.67
CA TYR A 204 -1.75 26.13 -2.59
C TYR A 204 -2.79 25.89 -1.48
N SER A 205 -3.55 26.92 -1.09
CA SER A 205 -4.66 26.76 -0.13
C SER A 205 -5.70 25.73 -0.63
N THR A 206 -6.02 25.79 -1.93
CA THR A 206 -6.93 24.83 -2.58
C THR A 206 -6.33 23.43 -2.65
N TYR A 207 -5.02 23.34 -2.94
CA TYR A 207 -4.27 22.09 -3.00
C TYR A 207 -4.37 21.33 -1.67
N VAL A 208 -4.11 22.01 -0.55
CA VAL A 208 -4.18 21.43 0.80
C VAL A 208 -5.64 21.12 1.19
N ASP A 209 -6.57 22.06 1.02
CA ASP A 209 -7.96 21.92 1.48
C ASP A 209 -8.72 20.75 0.81
N LEU A 210 -8.34 20.43 -0.42
CA LEU A 210 -8.94 19.37 -1.22
C LEU A 210 -8.10 18.09 -1.28
N HIS A 211 -6.99 18.02 -0.54
CA HIS A 211 -6.08 16.85 -0.51
C HIS A 211 -5.58 16.44 -1.91
N TYR A 212 -5.11 17.41 -2.68
CA TYR A 212 -4.31 17.12 -3.87
C TYR A 212 -2.97 16.50 -3.47
N THR A 213 -2.42 15.71 -4.39
CA THR A 213 -1.08 15.09 -4.26
C THR A 213 -0.17 15.46 -5.44
N TYR A 214 -0.78 15.99 -6.50
CA TYR A 214 -0.14 16.53 -7.69
C TYR A 214 -1.14 17.48 -8.37
N LEU A 215 -0.68 18.67 -8.74
CA LEU A 215 -1.46 19.65 -9.48
C LEU A 215 -0.52 20.44 -10.39
N GLU A 216 -0.62 20.22 -11.69
CA GLU A 216 0.15 20.89 -12.73
C GLU A 216 -0.78 21.75 -13.58
N ILE A 217 -0.32 22.96 -13.91
CA ILE A 217 -0.96 23.87 -14.85
C ILE A 217 0.08 24.26 -15.91
N ASN A 218 -0.17 23.87 -17.17
CA ASN A 218 0.74 24.16 -18.27
C ASN A 218 0.05 24.29 -19.65
N PRO A 219 -0.17 25.51 -20.19
CA PRO A 219 0.30 26.79 -19.66
C PRO A 219 -0.67 27.41 -18.64
N LEU A 220 -0.10 28.05 -17.62
CA LEU A 220 -0.72 29.12 -16.85
C LEU A 220 -0.48 30.43 -17.58
N VAL A 221 -1.53 31.12 -18.03
CA VAL A 221 -1.43 32.38 -18.77
C VAL A 221 -1.68 33.55 -17.83
N CYS A 222 -0.83 34.58 -17.86
CA CYS A 222 -1.06 35.86 -17.17
C CYS A 222 -0.90 37.03 -18.15
N MET A 223 -2.04 37.60 -18.55
CA MET A 223 -2.14 38.74 -19.47
C MET A 223 -2.47 40.03 -18.72
N GLU A 224 -2.42 41.17 -19.41
CA GLU A 224 -3.04 42.42 -18.95
C GLU A 224 -4.43 42.56 -19.60
N ALA A 225 -5.45 42.78 -18.79
CA ALA A 225 -6.79 43.10 -19.24
C ALA A 225 -6.86 44.54 -19.80
N ALA A 226 -7.97 44.85 -20.49
CA ALA A 226 -8.17 46.17 -21.10
C ALA A 226 -8.17 47.34 -20.10
N ASP A 227 -8.44 47.06 -18.81
CA ASP A 227 -8.39 48.04 -17.72
C ASP A 227 -7.01 48.12 -17.04
N GLY A 228 -6.00 47.43 -17.58
CA GLY A 228 -4.64 47.37 -17.05
C GLY A 228 -4.47 46.39 -15.87
N SER A 229 -5.52 45.67 -15.47
CA SER A 229 -5.41 44.67 -14.40
C SER A 229 -4.86 43.33 -14.93
N PRO A 230 -4.07 42.59 -14.14
CA PRO A 230 -3.60 41.27 -14.55
C PRO A 230 -4.77 40.27 -14.60
N SER A 231 -4.87 39.53 -15.69
CA SER A 231 -5.85 38.47 -15.91
C SER A 231 -5.16 37.12 -16.02
N ILE A 232 -5.66 36.13 -15.28
CA ILE A 232 -5.08 34.79 -15.22
C ILE A 232 -6.02 33.80 -15.93
N ALA A 233 -5.46 32.88 -16.70
CA ALA A 233 -6.18 31.75 -17.26
C ALA A 233 -5.32 30.49 -17.16
N PHE A 234 -5.90 29.35 -16.83
CA PHE A 234 -5.18 28.07 -16.77
C PHE A 234 -5.66 27.15 -17.88
N LEU A 235 -4.87 27.04 -18.95
CA LEU A 235 -5.31 26.45 -20.21
C LEU A 235 -5.20 24.93 -20.24
N ASP A 236 -4.29 24.35 -19.46
CA ASP A 236 -4.17 22.91 -19.26
C ASP A 236 -4.01 22.59 -17.78
N MET A 237 -4.64 21.51 -17.33
CA MET A 237 -4.44 21.01 -15.97
C MET A 237 -4.29 19.50 -15.94
N ALA A 238 -3.32 19.02 -15.17
CA ALA A 238 -3.19 17.63 -14.80
C ALA A 238 -3.15 17.53 -13.27
N ALA A 239 -3.95 16.63 -12.69
CA ALA A 239 -4.06 16.56 -11.25
C ALA A 239 -4.26 15.13 -10.72
N LYS A 240 -3.79 14.90 -9.49
CA LYS A 240 -4.07 13.69 -8.70
C LYS A 240 -4.57 14.07 -7.31
N LEU A 241 -5.66 13.44 -6.87
CA LEU A 241 -6.18 13.55 -5.49
C LEU A 241 -5.75 12.33 -4.67
N ASP A 242 -5.64 12.50 -3.35
CA ASP A 242 -5.54 11.35 -2.45
C ASP A 242 -6.92 10.70 -2.31
N GLN A 243 -7.16 9.60 -3.02
CA GLN A 243 -8.44 8.88 -2.95
C GLN A 243 -8.78 8.44 -1.52
N THR A 244 -7.78 8.23 -0.65
CA THR A 244 -8.03 7.83 0.74
C THR A 244 -8.63 8.94 1.60
N ALA A 245 -8.61 10.19 1.13
CA ALA A 245 -9.24 11.34 1.77
C ALA A 245 -10.72 11.52 1.40
N ASP A 246 -11.34 10.59 0.65
CA ASP A 246 -12.76 10.69 0.24
C ASP A 246 -13.72 10.86 1.43
N TYR A 247 -13.46 10.20 2.57
CA TYR A 247 -14.29 10.37 3.76
C TYR A 247 -14.21 11.78 4.38
N LEU A 248 -13.16 12.55 4.09
CA LEU A 248 -12.98 13.94 4.52
C LEU A 248 -13.44 14.95 3.47
N CYS A 249 -13.07 14.70 2.21
CA CYS A 249 -13.15 15.66 1.13
C CYS A 249 -14.19 15.29 0.07
N GLY A 250 -14.80 14.11 0.11
CA GLY A 250 -15.74 13.63 -0.91
C GLY A 250 -16.92 14.57 -1.13
N ALA A 251 -17.47 15.15 -0.05
CA ALA A 251 -18.50 16.18 -0.14
C ALA A 251 -17.99 17.47 -0.81
N LYS A 252 -16.78 17.93 -0.49
CA LYS A 252 -16.16 19.10 -1.14
C LYS A 252 -15.93 18.82 -2.63
N TRP A 253 -15.40 17.64 -2.96
CA TRP A 253 -15.16 17.22 -4.33
C TRP A 253 -16.47 17.15 -5.13
N ALA A 254 -17.54 16.62 -4.54
CA ALA A 254 -18.87 16.60 -5.17
C ALA A 254 -19.39 18.02 -5.43
N ILE A 255 -19.35 18.90 -4.43
CA ILE A 255 -19.82 20.29 -4.54
C ILE A 255 -19.06 21.06 -5.61
N GLY A 256 -17.74 20.88 -5.69
CA GLY A 256 -16.92 21.53 -6.71
C GLY A 256 -17.27 21.09 -8.13
N ARG A 257 -17.87 19.91 -8.31
CA ARG A 257 -18.31 19.36 -9.60
C ARG A 257 -19.76 19.68 -9.96
N GLU A 258 -20.47 20.41 -9.11
CA GLU A 258 -21.85 20.79 -9.37
C GLU A 258 -21.94 21.85 -10.47
N THR A 259 -22.59 21.51 -11.58
CA THR A 259 -22.80 22.41 -12.73
C THR A 259 -24.26 22.80 -12.94
N SER A 260 -25.21 22.28 -12.15
CA SER A 260 -26.63 22.66 -12.24
C SER A 260 -26.90 24.03 -11.60
N VAL A 261 -27.68 24.85 -12.30
CA VAL A 261 -28.22 26.10 -11.76
C VAL A 261 -29.20 25.74 -10.64
N ALA A 262 -29.00 26.27 -9.42
CA ALA A 262 -29.95 26.04 -8.34
C ALA A 262 -31.33 26.60 -8.76
N ALA A 263 -32.34 25.74 -8.88
CA ALA A 263 -33.71 26.21 -9.00
C ALA A 263 -34.06 26.98 -7.72
N GLN A 264 -34.50 28.23 -7.85
CA GLN A 264 -34.90 29.06 -6.72
C GLN A 264 -35.95 28.33 -5.88
N GLY A 265 -35.62 28.02 -4.61
CA GLY A 265 -36.60 27.58 -3.60
C GLY A 265 -36.49 26.14 -3.08
N SER A 266 -35.51 25.31 -3.46
CA SER A 266 -35.35 23.99 -2.82
C SER A 266 -34.49 24.05 -1.55
N LYS A 267 -34.94 23.42 -0.46
CA LYS A 267 -34.17 23.26 0.79
C LYS A 267 -32.80 22.62 0.50
N THR A 268 -31.75 23.19 1.07
CA THR A 268 -30.35 22.78 0.95
C THR A 268 -30.11 21.42 1.63
N PHE A 269 -29.65 20.43 0.88
CA PHE A 269 -29.04 19.21 1.41
C PHE A 269 -27.51 19.32 1.34
N ALA A 270 -26.80 18.68 2.27
CA ALA A 270 -25.34 18.72 2.39
C ALA A 270 -24.58 18.02 1.24
N ASP A 271 -25.29 17.26 0.40
CA ASP A 271 -24.73 16.46 -0.70
C ASP A 271 -25.13 17.06 -2.05
N ARG A 272 -24.41 18.11 -2.49
CA ARG A 272 -24.61 18.72 -3.81
C ARG A 272 -23.50 18.27 -4.77
N GLY A 273 -23.85 17.93 -6.01
CA GLY A 273 -22.94 17.53 -7.08
C GLY A 273 -22.59 16.03 -7.15
N PRO A 274 -22.05 15.56 -8.28
CA PRO A 274 -21.75 14.14 -8.50
C PRO A 274 -20.47 13.68 -7.75
N PRO A 275 -20.45 12.48 -7.14
CA PRO A 275 -19.25 11.92 -6.50
C PRO A 275 -18.06 11.86 -7.43
N MET A 276 -16.85 12.15 -6.92
CA MET A 276 -15.62 12.19 -7.71
C MET A 276 -15.40 10.90 -8.52
N VAL A 277 -14.96 11.05 -9.76
CA VAL A 277 -14.68 9.94 -10.67
C VAL A 277 -13.18 9.87 -10.93
N PHE A 278 -12.60 8.69 -10.75
CA PHE A 278 -11.19 8.41 -11.05
C PHE A 278 -11.08 7.60 -12.34
N PRO A 279 -10.81 8.23 -13.50
CA PRO A 279 -10.73 7.53 -14.78
C PRO A 279 -9.57 6.53 -14.83
N ALA A 280 -9.71 5.50 -15.66
CA ALA A 280 -8.57 4.66 -16.05
C ALA A 280 -7.54 5.48 -16.88
N PRO A 281 -6.26 5.06 -16.88
CA PRO A 281 -5.28 5.59 -17.81
C PRO A 281 -5.72 5.43 -19.26
N PHE A 282 -5.29 6.35 -20.14
CA PHE A 282 -5.51 6.21 -21.57
C PHE A 282 -5.02 4.85 -22.09
N GLY A 283 -5.77 4.24 -23.00
CA GLY A 283 -5.51 2.89 -23.52
C GLY A 283 -6.29 1.77 -22.81
N ARG A 284 -6.96 2.07 -21.69
CA ARG A 284 -7.87 1.13 -21.02
C ARG A 284 -9.19 1.82 -20.63
N ASP A 285 -10.30 1.13 -20.83
CA ASP A 285 -11.59 1.52 -20.26
C ASP A 285 -11.85 0.75 -18.97
N LEU A 286 -12.47 1.40 -17.99
CA LEU A 286 -12.95 0.72 -16.77
C LEU A 286 -14.07 -0.24 -17.15
N THR A 287 -13.90 -1.53 -16.86
CA THR A 287 -14.98 -2.49 -17.05
C THR A 287 -16.05 -2.32 -15.97
N GLN A 288 -17.27 -2.78 -16.24
CA GLN A 288 -18.36 -2.73 -15.25
C GLN A 288 -17.99 -3.51 -13.98
N GLU A 289 -17.21 -4.57 -14.13
CA GLU A 289 -16.71 -5.43 -13.06
C GLU A 289 -15.63 -4.74 -12.23
N GLU A 290 -14.70 -4.02 -12.86
CA GLU A 290 -13.73 -3.19 -12.14
C GLU A 290 -14.42 -2.12 -11.30
N ALA A 291 -15.43 -1.45 -11.85
CA ALA A 291 -16.23 -0.46 -11.13
C ALA A 291 -17.02 -1.08 -9.96
N TYR A 292 -17.57 -2.28 -10.15
CA TYR A 292 -18.26 -3.02 -9.08
C TYR A 292 -17.32 -3.37 -7.92
N ILE A 293 -16.11 -3.88 -8.21
CA ILE A 293 -15.12 -4.19 -7.18
C ILE A 293 -14.63 -2.93 -6.47
N GLN A 294 -14.42 -1.82 -7.18
CA GLN A 294 -14.07 -0.53 -6.56
C GLN A 294 -15.15 -0.04 -5.60
N LYS A 295 -16.42 -0.22 -5.95
CA LYS A 295 -17.54 0.11 -5.06
C LYS A 295 -17.56 -0.77 -3.81
N LEU A 296 -17.26 -2.06 -3.97
CA LEU A 296 -17.20 -3.00 -2.84
C LEU A 296 -16.05 -2.65 -1.88
N ASP A 297 -14.86 -2.32 -2.44
CA ASP A 297 -13.67 -1.87 -1.71
C ASP A 297 -13.93 -0.60 -0.88
N ALA A 298 -14.60 0.40 -1.47
CA ALA A 298 -14.95 1.65 -0.77
C ALA A 298 -15.89 1.45 0.44
N SER A 299 -16.62 0.33 0.48
CA SER A 299 -17.59 0.03 1.54
C SER A 299 -17.02 -0.81 2.70
N THR A 300 -15.71 -1.07 2.73
CA THR A 300 -15.11 -1.98 3.71
C THR A 300 -13.72 -1.53 4.18
N GLY A 301 -13.32 -2.00 5.38
CA GLY A 301 -11.94 -1.88 5.86
C GLY A 301 -10.99 -2.95 5.30
N ALA A 302 -11.52 -3.94 4.57
CA ALA A 302 -10.71 -4.86 3.76
C ALA A 302 -10.23 -4.15 2.49
N SER A 303 -9.29 -4.76 1.76
CA SER A 303 -8.92 -4.29 0.42
C SER A 303 -9.31 -5.30 -0.64
N LEU A 304 -9.93 -4.81 -1.72
CA LEU A 304 -10.43 -5.59 -2.85
C LEU A 304 -10.07 -4.84 -4.14
N LYS A 305 -9.13 -5.36 -4.92
CA LYS A 305 -8.69 -4.74 -6.17
C LYS A 305 -8.87 -5.69 -7.35
N LEU A 306 -9.34 -5.16 -8.47
CA LEU A 306 -9.43 -5.88 -9.73
C LEU A 306 -9.05 -4.95 -10.88
N THR A 307 -8.26 -5.49 -11.80
CA THR A 307 -7.93 -4.88 -13.09
C THR A 307 -7.93 -5.98 -14.14
N VAL A 308 -8.74 -5.80 -15.19
CA VAL A 308 -8.82 -6.72 -16.33
C VAL A 308 -7.76 -6.30 -17.34
N LEU A 309 -6.83 -7.20 -17.62
CA LEU A 309 -5.68 -6.96 -18.49
C LEU A 309 -5.93 -7.53 -19.89
N ASN A 310 -6.35 -8.79 -19.95
CA ASN A 310 -6.71 -9.50 -21.17
C ASN A 310 -7.90 -10.40 -20.87
N ALA A 311 -9.12 -9.91 -21.14
CA ALA A 311 -10.34 -10.69 -20.87
C ALA A 311 -10.40 -12.04 -21.60
N LYS A 312 -9.62 -12.21 -22.68
CA LYS A 312 -9.51 -13.48 -23.43
C LYS A 312 -8.38 -14.38 -22.93
N GLY A 313 -7.49 -13.86 -22.10
CA GLY A 313 -6.35 -14.60 -21.55
C GLY A 313 -6.79 -15.82 -20.74
N ARG A 314 -5.96 -16.86 -20.78
CA ARG A 314 -6.26 -18.13 -20.10
C ARG A 314 -5.79 -18.19 -18.66
N VAL A 315 -4.91 -17.29 -18.21
CA VAL A 315 -4.33 -17.31 -16.85
C VAL A 315 -5.03 -16.29 -15.97
N TRP A 316 -5.87 -16.77 -15.06
CA TRP A 316 -6.62 -15.95 -14.11
C TRP A 316 -6.05 -16.09 -12.70
N THR A 317 -6.09 -15.00 -11.93
CA THR A 317 -5.54 -14.96 -10.57
C THR A 317 -6.58 -14.46 -9.58
N MET A 318 -6.61 -15.09 -8.40
CA MET A 318 -7.41 -14.68 -7.25
C MET A 318 -6.52 -14.80 -6.01
N VAL A 319 -5.63 -13.83 -5.85
CA VAL A 319 -4.53 -13.90 -4.87
C VAL A 319 -4.83 -13.01 -3.67
N ALA A 320 -4.59 -13.52 -2.47
CA ALA A 320 -4.75 -12.70 -1.27
C ALA A 320 -3.47 -12.01 -0.81
N GLY A 321 -3.52 -10.69 -0.67
CA GLY A 321 -2.44 -9.80 -0.28
C GLY A 321 -1.76 -9.12 -1.47
N GLY A 322 -1.68 -7.78 -1.45
CA GLY A 322 -1.05 -6.97 -2.50
C GLY A 322 0.38 -7.39 -2.87
N GLY A 323 1.28 -7.55 -1.89
CA GLY A 323 2.64 -8.03 -2.19
C GLY A 323 2.67 -9.45 -2.79
N ALA A 324 1.75 -10.33 -2.38
CA ALA A 324 1.68 -11.67 -2.95
C ALA A 324 1.15 -11.65 -4.38
N SER A 325 0.10 -10.87 -4.70
CA SER A 325 -0.43 -10.77 -6.06
C SER A 325 0.61 -10.28 -7.06
N VAL A 326 1.48 -9.36 -6.63
CA VAL A 326 2.65 -8.91 -7.39
C VAL A 326 3.62 -10.06 -7.63
N VAL A 327 3.99 -10.85 -6.60
CA VAL A 327 4.89 -12.03 -6.73
C VAL A 327 4.33 -13.10 -7.66
N TYR A 328 3.03 -13.40 -7.60
CA TYR A 328 2.41 -14.35 -8.53
C TYR A 328 2.42 -13.84 -9.97
N SER A 329 2.18 -12.54 -10.18
CA SER A 329 2.22 -11.93 -11.51
C SER A 329 3.64 -11.92 -12.08
N ASP A 330 4.65 -11.62 -11.26
CA ASP A 330 6.07 -11.77 -11.61
C ASP A 330 6.39 -13.20 -12.04
N ALA A 331 5.94 -14.19 -11.27
CA ALA A 331 6.19 -15.59 -11.58
C ALA A 331 5.52 -16.01 -12.90
N ILE A 332 4.29 -15.56 -13.18
CA ILE A 332 3.60 -15.86 -14.44
C ILE A 332 4.35 -15.24 -15.62
N ALA A 333 4.80 -13.99 -15.47
CA ALA A 333 5.58 -13.30 -16.49
C ALA A 333 6.94 -13.95 -16.74
N ALA A 334 7.65 -14.37 -15.67
CA ALA A 334 8.94 -15.04 -15.77
C ALA A 334 8.87 -16.38 -16.52
N HIS A 335 7.72 -17.05 -16.52
CA HIS A 335 7.49 -18.28 -17.29
C HIS A 335 6.97 -18.02 -18.71
N GLY A 336 6.93 -16.76 -19.16
CA GLY A 336 6.55 -16.38 -20.54
C GLY A 336 5.04 -16.19 -20.78
N PHE A 337 4.21 -16.22 -19.74
CA PHE A 337 2.74 -16.18 -19.87
C PHE A 337 2.12 -14.80 -19.61
N ALA A 338 2.91 -13.72 -19.67
CA ALA A 338 2.39 -12.38 -19.42
C ALA A 338 1.29 -11.95 -20.42
N HIS A 339 1.39 -12.38 -21.68
CA HIS A 339 0.37 -12.13 -22.71
C HIS A 339 -0.95 -12.87 -22.45
N GLU A 340 -0.92 -13.96 -21.69
CA GLU A 340 -2.08 -14.76 -21.29
C GLU A 340 -2.64 -14.37 -19.91
N LEU A 341 -1.98 -13.45 -19.20
CA LEU A 341 -2.42 -12.98 -17.88
C LEU A 341 -3.68 -12.14 -18.04
N ALA A 342 -4.81 -12.68 -17.57
CA ALA A 342 -6.11 -12.10 -17.83
C ALA A 342 -6.45 -10.93 -16.89
N ASN A 343 -6.01 -11.01 -15.64
CA ASN A 343 -6.30 -10.02 -14.63
C ASN A 343 -5.14 -9.83 -13.65
N TYR A 344 -5.03 -8.62 -13.12
CA TYR A 344 -4.33 -8.33 -11.88
C TYR A 344 -5.37 -8.00 -10.80
N GLY A 345 -5.16 -8.45 -9.58
CA GLY A 345 -6.07 -8.15 -8.49
C GLY A 345 -5.62 -8.78 -7.18
N GLU A 346 -6.19 -8.29 -6.09
CA GLU A 346 -5.96 -8.88 -4.77
C GLU A 346 -7.18 -8.74 -3.86
N TYR A 347 -7.20 -9.56 -2.81
CA TYR A 347 -8.06 -9.37 -1.66
C TYR A 347 -7.26 -9.48 -0.35
N SER A 348 -7.39 -8.52 0.56
CA SER A 348 -6.64 -8.50 1.83
C SER A 348 -7.37 -7.72 2.92
N GLY A 349 -6.75 -7.55 4.10
CA GLY A 349 -7.42 -6.88 5.23
C GLY A 349 -8.54 -7.69 5.89
N ALA A 350 -8.52 -9.02 5.73
CA ALA A 350 -9.51 -9.95 6.28
C ALA A 350 -10.97 -9.67 5.84
N PRO A 351 -11.26 -9.76 4.54
CA PRO A 351 -12.62 -9.63 4.04
C PRO A 351 -13.51 -10.73 4.61
N THR A 352 -14.80 -10.42 4.73
CA THR A 352 -15.83 -11.36 5.15
C THR A 352 -16.05 -12.45 4.09
N LYS A 353 -16.74 -13.52 4.48
CA LYS A 353 -17.18 -14.57 3.57
C LYS A 353 -17.99 -13.99 2.39
N GLY A 354 -18.94 -13.09 2.67
CA GLY A 354 -19.81 -12.47 1.66
C GLY A 354 -19.04 -11.58 0.68
N GLN A 355 -18.11 -10.77 1.17
CA GLN A 355 -17.25 -9.96 0.29
C GLN A 355 -16.35 -10.82 -0.59
N THR A 356 -15.79 -11.89 -0.03
CA THR A 356 -14.96 -12.83 -0.79
C THR A 356 -15.80 -13.56 -1.86
N PHE A 357 -17.06 -13.86 -1.55
CA PHE A 357 -18.01 -14.43 -2.52
C PHE A 357 -18.26 -13.48 -3.70
N GLU A 358 -18.60 -12.20 -3.45
CA GLU A 358 -18.84 -11.25 -4.55
C GLU A 358 -17.59 -11.00 -5.40
N TYR A 359 -16.41 -10.93 -4.77
CA TYR A 359 -15.14 -10.84 -5.48
C TYR A 359 -14.87 -12.07 -6.35
N ALA A 360 -14.99 -13.27 -5.78
CA ALA A 360 -14.77 -14.52 -6.49
C ALA A 360 -15.76 -14.70 -7.63
N LYS A 361 -17.06 -14.48 -7.38
CA LYS A 361 -18.13 -14.49 -8.38
C LYS A 361 -17.80 -13.63 -9.58
N THR A 362 -17.31 -12.41 -9.35
CA THR A 362 -16.96 -11.48 -10.43
C THR A 362 -15.85 -12.03 -11.33
N ILE A 363 -14.80 -12.63 -10.76
CA ILE A 363 -13.72 -13.26 -11.52
C ILE A 363 -14.22 -14.50 -12.28
N LEU A 364 -15.00 -15.35 -11.62
CA LEU A 364 -15.53 -16.58 -12.21
C LEU A 364 -16.48 -16.27 -13.38
N ASP A 365 -17.28 -15.21 -13.24
CA ASP A 365 -18.12 -14.71 -14.32
C ASP A 365 -17.27 -14.29 -15.52
N LEU A 366 -16.31 -13.37 -15.32
CA LEU A 366 -15.44 -12.88 -16.38
C LEU A 366 -14.70 -14.01 -17.12
N MET A 367 -14.14 -14.96 -16.38
CA MET A 367 -13.36 -16.05 -16.98
C MET A 367 -14.22 -17.09 -17.71
N THR A 368 -15.54 -17.14 -17.46
CA THR A 368 -16.47 -18.08 -18.10
C THR A 368 -17.34 -17.43 -19.18
N ARG A 369 -17.00 -16.22 -19.64
CA ARG A 369 -17.60 -15.57 -20.81
C ARG A 369 -16.96 -16.03 -22.13
N GLY A 370 -17.75 -15.98 -23.19
CA GLY A 370 -17.32 -16.17 -24.58
C GLY A 370 -17.08 -17.64 -24.96
N GLU A 371 -16.25 -17.82 -26.00
CA GLU A 371 -15.87 -19.16 -26.45
C GLU A 371 -14.76 -19.76 -25.57
N PRO A 372 -14.79 -21.09 -25.33
CA PRO A 372 -13.71 -21.77 -24.61
C PRO A 372 -12.35 -21.56 -25.27
N HIS A 373 -11.34 -21.29 -24.43
CA HIS A 373 -9.96 -21.24 -24.88
C HIS A 373 -9.51 -22.65 -25.32
N PRO A 374 -8.79 -22.84 -26.45
CA PRO A 374 -8.38 -24.15 -26.95
C PRO A 374 -7.66 -25.01 -25.90
N ASP A 375 -6.74 -24.40 -25.15
CA ASP A 375 -5.95 -25.05 -24.09
C ASP A 375 -6.63 -25.07 -22.71
N GLY A 376 -7.93 -24.74 -22.65
CA GLY A 376 -8.63 -24.44 -21.40
C GLY A 376 -8.04 -23.22 -20.68
N LYS A 377 -8.58 -22.92 -19.49
CA LYS A 377 -8.11 -21.82 -18.64
C LYS A 377 -7.59 -22.32 -17.30
N VAL A 378 -6.78 -21.52 -16.63
CA VAL A 378 -6.25 -21.82 -15.29
C VAL A 378 -6.61 -20.71 -14.32
N LEU A 379 -7.04 -21.09 -13.11
CA LEU A 379 -7.30 -20.17 -12.01
C LEU A 379 -6.32 -20.44 -10.88
N ILE A 380 -5.50 -19.43 -10.55
CA ILE A 380 -4.52 -19.49 -9.47
C ILE A 380 -5.11 -18.79 -8.24
N ILE A 381 -5.48 -19.57 -7.23
CA ILE A 381 -5.99 -19.10 -5.94
C ILE A 381 -4.86 -19.13 -4.93
N GLY A 382 -4.12 -18.03 -4.85
CA GLY A 382 -2.82 -17.99 -4.19
C GLY A 382 -2.71 -17.05 -2.98
N GLY A 383 -1.51 -17.01 -2.42
CA GLY A 383 -1.00 -15.88 -1.66
C GLY A 383 -0.08 -16.27 -0.49
N GLY A 384 0.46 -15.26 0.18
CA GLY A 384 1.34 -15.44 1.33
C GLY A 384 0.63 -16.05 2.55
N ILE A 385 1.41 -16.47 3.54
CA ILE A 385 0.86 -16.96 4.82
C ILE A 385 0.21 -15.80 5.57
N ALA A 386 -1.12 -15.79 5.67
CA ALA A 386 -1.84 -14.68 6.28
C ALA A 386 -1.53 -14.54 7.78
N ASN A 387 -1.42 -13.29 8.25
CA ASN A 387 -1.25 -12.99 9.68
C ASN A 387 -2.57 -13.11 10.45
N PHE A 388 -3.66 -12.56 9.91
CA PHE A 388 -4.94 -12.41 10.62
C PHE A 388 -6.18 -12.76 9.77
N THR A 389 -6.05 -12.89 8.44
CA THR A 389 -7.17 -13.29 7.58
C THR A 389 -7.58 -14.74 7.86
N ASN A 390 -8.87 -14.95 8.15
CA ASN A 390 -9.43 -16.28 8.33
C ASN A 390 -9.58 -16.99 6.97
N VAL A 391 -8.69 -17.96 6.71
CA VAL A 391 -8.65 -18.70 5.44
C VAL A 391 -9.89 -19.56 5.26
N ALA A 392 -10.42 -20.18 6.32
CA ALA A 392 -11.64 -20.98 6.23
C ALA A 392 -12.87 -20.13 5.84
N ALA A 393 -12.99 -18.91 6.38
CA ALA A 393 -14.10 -18.01 6.06
C ALA A 393 -14.02 -17.49 4.62
N THR A 394 -12.84 -17.00 4.21
CA THR A 394 -12.62 -16.51 2.85
C THR A 394 -12.78 -17.61 1.81
N PHE A 395 -12.20 -18.79 2.02
CA PHE A 395 -12.39 -19.94 1.14
C PHE A 395 -13.83 -20.42 1.11
N GLY A 396 -14.58 -20.26 2.20
CA GLY A 396 -16.03 -20.50 2.19
C GLY A 396 -16.76 -19.65 1.15
N GLY A 397 -16.39 -18.39 0.98
CA GLY A 397 -16.98 -17.50 -0.04
C GLY A 397 -16.57 -17.91 -1.46
N ILE A 398 -15.29 -18.26 -1.65
CA ILE A 398 -14.79 -18.78 -2.94
C ILE A 398 -15.51 -20.07 -3.33
N ILE A 399 -15.67 -21.01 -2.39
CA ILE A 399 -16.34 -22.30 -2.60
C ILE A 399 -17.80 -22.09 -3.01
N ASP A 400 -18.51 -21.16 -2.38
CA ASP A 400 -19.89 -20.84 -2.75
C ASP A 400 -19.94 -20.27 -4.17
N ALA A 401 -18.99 -19.42 -4.56
CA ALA A 401 -18.90 -18.91 -5.93
C ALA A 401 -18.57 -20.02 -6.95
N LEU A 402 -17.63 -20.92 -6.63
CA LEU A 402 -17.28 -22.07 -7.50
C LEU A 402 -18.48 -22.98 -7.76
N LYS A 403 -19.32 -23.22 -6.75
CA LYS A 403 -20.56 -23.99 -6.91
C LYS A 403 -21.53 -23.30 -7.86
N ASN A 404 -21.67 -21.97 -7.75
CA ASN A 404 -22.57 -21.19 -8.60
C ASN A 404 -22.13 -21.16 -10.07
N TYR A 405 -20.83 -21.23 -10.35
CA TYR A 405 -20.28 -21.14 -11.71
C TYR A 405 -19.80 -22.48 -12.27
N LYS A 406 -20.16 -23.61 -11.66
CA LYS A 406 -19.66 -24.95 -12.03
C LYS A 406 -19.79 -25.26 -13.53
N GLU A 407 -20.92 -24.92 -14.14
CA GLU A 407 -21.21 -25.25 -15.55
C GLU A 407 -20.32 -24.46 -16.50
N GLY A 408 -20.15 -23.16 -16.23
CA GLY A 408 -19.23 -22.29 -16.98
C GLY A 408 -17.80 -22.78 -16.86
N LEU A 409 -17.36 -23.17 -15.66
CA LEU A 409 -16.00 -23.65 -15.40
C LEU A 409 -15.71 -24.98 -16.09
N GLN A 410 -16.67 -25.91 -16.08
CA GLN A 410 -16.58 -27.18 -16.83
C GLN A 410 -16.52 -26.94 -18.34
N ARG A 411 -17.41 -26.11 -18.88
CA ARG A 411 -17.44 -25.74 -20.30
C ARG A 411 -16.11 -25.15 -20.78
N HIS A 412 -15.48 -24.32 -19.96
CA HIS A 412 -14.21 -23.66 -20.27
C HIS A 412 -12.97 -24.49 -19.89
N LYS A 413 -13.16 -25.75 -19.46
CA LYS A 413 -12.09 -26.68 -19.05
C LYS A 413 -11.14 -26.03 -18.03
N VAL A 414 -11.70 -25.34 -17.04
CA VAL A 414 -10.91 -24.61 -16.05
C VAL A 414 -10.21 -25.58 -15.11
N LYS A 415 -8.92 -25.35 -14.87
CA LYS A 415 -8.14 -26.03 -13.83
C LYS A 415 -7.77 -25.05 -12.72
N ILE A 416 -7.86 -25.47 -11.47
CA ILE A 416 -7.67 -24.58 -10.31
C ILE A 416 -6.45 -25.04 -9.51
N PHE A 417 -5.58 -24.09 -9.18
CA PHE A 417 -4.38 -24.32 -8.36
C PHE A 417 -4.42 -23.43 -7.14
N VAL A 418 -4.33 -24.06 -5.96
CA VAL A 418 -4.57 -23.40 -4.68
C VAL A 418 -3.33 -23.49 -3.82
N ARG A 419 -2.79 -22.37 -3.34
CA ARG A 419 -1.74 -22.35 -2.29
C ARG A 419 -2.07 -21.28 -1.27
N ARG A 420 -2.27 -21.69 -0.01
CA ARG A 420 -2.56 -20.74 1.06
C ARG A 420 -2.12 -21.24 2.43
N GLY A 421 -1.69 -20.29 3.28
CA GLY A 421 -1.49 -20.48 4.71
C GLY A 421 -2.11 -19.35 5.53
N GLY A 422 -2.17 -19.52 6.84
CA GLY A 422 -2.71 -18.52 7.79
C GLY A 422 -3.81 -19.10 8.69
N PRO A 423 -4.54 -18.26 9.45
CA PRO A 423 -5.58 -18.71 10.36
C PRO A 423 -6.60 -19.67 9.73
N ASN A 424 -6.77 -20.86 10.34
CA ASN A 424 -7.71 -21.91 9.91
C ASN A 424 -7.51 -22.41 8.46
N TYR A 425 -6.28 -22.37 7.95
CA TYR A 425 -6.00 -22.77 6.58
C TYR A 425 -6.27 -24.25 6.31
N GLN A 426 -6.05 -25.15 7.28
CA GLN A 426 -6.26 -26.58 7.12
C GLN A 426 -7.72 -26.89 6.74
N ASP A 427 -8.67 -26.26 7.44
CA ASP A 427 -10.10 -26.38 7.15
C ASP A 427 -10.47 -25.79 5.79
N GLY A 428 -9.91 -24.61 5.46
CA GLY A 428 -10.09 -23.99 4.15
C GLY A 428 -9.60 -24.91 3.01
N LEU A 429 -8.37 -25.41 3.11
CA LEU A 429 -7.77 -26.30 2.11
C LEU A 429 -8.52 -27.63 2.00
N LYS A 430 -8.95 -28.22 3.13
CA LYS A 430 -9.78 -29.44 3.13
C LYS A 430 -11.08 -29.22 2.35
N LYS A 431 -11.80 -28.14 2.64
CA LYS A 431 -13.06 -27.81 1.95
C LYS A 431 -12.84 -27.53 0.46
N MET A 432 -11.71 -26.92 0.10
CA MET A 432 -11.34 -26.65 -1.29
C MET A 432 -11.01 -27.93 -2.08
N ARG A 433 -10.43 -28.96 -1.45
CA ARG A 433 -10.27 -30.28 -2.08
C ARG A 433 -11.62 -30.94 -2.34
N LEU A 434 -12.48 -30.99 -1.32
CA LEU A 434 -13.80 -31.63 -1.43
C LEU A 434 -14.70 -30.96 -2.48
N VAL A 435 -14.63 -29.63 -2.64
CA VAL A 435 -15.47 -28.96 -3.64
C VAL A 435 -15.09 -29.37 -5.06
N GLY A 436 -13.80 -29.59 -5.35
CA GLY A 436 -13.34 -30.02 -6.68
C GLY A 436 -13.96 -31.35 -7.11
N GLU A 437 -13.98 -32.33 -6.19
CA GLU A 437 -14.65 -33.61 -6.39
C GLU A 437 -16.17 -33.43 -6.59
N THR A 438 -16.79 -32.55 -5.80
CA THR A 438 -18.23 -32.29 -5.83
C THR A 438 -18.68 -31.61 -7.14
N ILE A 439 -17.89 -30.69 -7.68
CA ILE A 439 -18.23 -29.91 -8.89
C ILE A 439 -17.59 -30.48 -10.16
N GLY A 440 -16.81 -31.57 -10.08
CA GLY A 440 -16.17 -32.21 -11.22
C GLY A 440 -15.12 -31.34 -11.91
N ILE A 441 -14.34 -30.57 -11.14
CA ILE A 441 -13.29 -29.67 -11.64
C ILE A 441 -11.95 -30.06 -11.00
N GLU A 442 -10.89 -30.08 -11.80
CA GLU A 442 -9.54 -30.35 -11.30
C GLU A 442 -9.07 -29.22 -10.38
N ILE A 443 -8.94 -29.51 -9.08
CA ILE A 443 -8.41 -28.57 -8.07
C ILE A 443 -7.20 -29.19 -7.37
N GLN A 444 -6.02 -28.61 -7.58
CA GLN A 444 -4.79 -29.02 -6.88
C GLN A 444 -4.52 -28.08 -5.69
N VAL A 445 -4.42 -28.65 -4.49
CA VAL A 445 -4.42 -27.87 -3.24
C VAL A 445 -3.16 -28.09 -2.40
N PHE A 446 -2.42 -27.00 -2.20
CA PHE A 446 -1.11 -26.94 -1.55
C PHE A 446 -1.13 -26.08 -0.27
N GLY A 447 -0.35 -26.50 0.73
CA GLY A 447 -0.20 -25.81 2.01
C GLY A 447 0.99 -24.83 2.06
N PRO A 448 1.26 -24.23 3.24
CA PRO A 448 2.40 -23.32 3.46
C PRO A 448 3.78 -23.99 3.34
N ASP A 449 3.82 -25.32 3.37
CA ASP A 449 4.96 -26.19 3.12
C ASP A 449 5.40 -26.19 1.64
N THR A 450 4.52 -25.77 0.72
CA THR A 450 4.87 -25.47 -0.67
C THR A 450 5.25 -24.00 -0.81
N HIS A 451 6.35 -23.70 -1.51
CA HIS A 451 6.77 -22.33 -1.78
C HIS A 451 5.70 -21.56 -2.55
N ILE A 452 5.51 -20.28 -2.21
CA ILE A 452 4.38 -19.45 -2.64
C ILE A 452 4.13 -19.49 -4.16
N SER A 453 5.17 -19.32 -4.97
CA SER A 453 5.06 -19.27 -6.43
C SER A 453 5.17 -20.63 -7.12
N SER A 454 5.44 -21.73 -6.39
CA SER A 454 5.69 -23.04 -7.03
C SER A 454 4.47 -23.64 -7.71
N ILE A 455 3.27 -23.17 -7.38
CA ILE A 455 2.05 -23.58 -8.09
C ILE A 455 1.91 -22.94 -9.46
N VAL A 456 2.64 -21.87 -9.75
CA VAL A 456 2.60 -21.17 -11.05
C VAL A 456 3.12 -22.06 -12.18
N PRO A 457 4.36 -22.61 -12.14
CA PRO A 457 4.82 -23.49 -13.21
C PRO A 457 3.99 -24.77 -13.35
N LEU A 458 3.41 -25.28 -12.25
CA LEU A 458 2.47 -26.40 -12.29
C LEU A 458 1.18 -26.03 -13.04
N ALA A 459 0.62 -24.86 -12.75
CA ALA A 459 -0.57 -24.34 -13.44
C ALA A 459 -0.31 -24.08 -14.93
N LEU A 460 0.87 -23.58 -15.26
CA LEU A 460 1.26 -23.23 -16.63
C LEU A 460 1.74 -24.44 -17.44
N GLY A 461 1.96 -25.60 -16.80
CA GLY A 461 2.45 -26.82 -17.47
C GLY A 461 3.94 -26.77 -17.84
N THR A 462 4.71 -25.86 -17.23
CA THR A 462 6.15 -25.67 -17.50
C THR A 462 7.05 -26.51 -16.60
N SER A 463 6.49 -27.17 -15.58
CA SER A 463 7.18 -28.17 -14.76
C SER A 463 6.44 -29.52 -14.75
N LYS A 464 7.20 -30.63 -14.59
CA LYS A 464 6.60 -31.96 -14.41
C LYS A 464 5.86 -32.02 -13.06
N PRO A 465 4.67 -32.68 -12.98
CA PRO A 465 4.00 -32.88 -11.71
C PRO A 465 4.92 -33.63 -10.74
N MET A 466 5.09 -33.11 -9.52
CA MET A 466 5.78 -33.86 -8.47
C MET A 466 5.00 -35.14 -8.20
N SER A 467 5.64 -36.30 -8.38
CA SER A 467 5.09 -37.57 -7.90
C SER A 467 4.87 -37.45 -6.40
N ASN A 468 3.62 -37.59 -5.95
CA ASN A 468 3.23 -37.58 -4.54
C ASN A 468 4.16 -38.43 -3.67
N GLY A 469 5.10 -37.77 -2.98
CA GLY A 469 5.75 -38.30 -1.79
C GLY A 469 4.82 -38.19 -0.60
N VAL A 470 3.68 -38.88 -0.65
CA VAL A 470 2.86 -39.11 0.54
C VAL A 470 3.62 -40.15 1.36
N HIS A 471 4.39 -39.70 2.34
CA HIS A 471 4.67 -40.55 3.49
C HIS A 471 3.34 -40.72 4.24
N SER A 472 2.62 -41.77 3.88
CA SER A 472 1.57 -42.36 4.69
C SER A 472 2.17 -42.70 6.05
N ALA A 473 1.82 -41.94 7.08
CA ALA A 473 2.05 -42.38 8.46
C ALA A 473 1.28 -43.71 8.67
N PRO A 474 1.86 -44.72 9.36
CA PRO A 474 1.22 -46.03 9.46
C PRO A 474 -0.07 -45.95 10.27
N ASN A 475 -1.15 -46.54 9.73
CA ASN A 475 -2.39 -46.80 10.45
C ASN A 475 -2.12 -47.75 11.62
N GLY A 476 -2.04 -47.21 12.83
CA GLY A 476 -2.23 -47.97 14.06
C GLY A 476 -3.71 -48.03 14.41
N THR A 477 -4.35 -49.17 14.14
CA THR A 477 -5.73 -49.47 14.51
C THR A 477 -5.83 -49.67 16.03
N PRO A 478 -6.68 -48.93 16.77
CA PRO A 478 -7.12 -49.37 18.08
C PRO A 478 -8.39 -50.22 17.92
N ALA A 479 -8.35 -51.42 18.50
CA ALA A 479 -9.44 -52.38 18.52
C ALA A 479 -10.73 -51.79 19.10
N ALA A 480 -11.85 -52.20 18.51
CA ALA A 480 -13.19 -51.84 18.92
C ALA A 480 -13.51 -52.32 20.35
N VAL A 481 -13.94 -51.39 21.21
CA VAL A 481 -14.69 -51.69 22.42
C VAL A 481 -16.14 -51.24 22.17
N LYS A 482 -17.06 -52.20 22.27
CA LYS A 482 -18.51 -52.00 22.14
C LYS A 482 -19.01 -51.11 23.28
N ALA A 483 -19.73 -50.03 22.95
CA ALA A 483 -20.55 -49.28 23.89
C ALA A 483 -22.02 -49.52 23.58
N SER A 484 -22.77 -49.87 24.63
CA SER A 484 -24.22 -50.09 24.67
C SER A 484 -25.00 -48.78 24.62
N ASP A 485 -26.19 -48.87 24.03
CA ASP A 485 -27.22 -47.83 23.97
C ASP A 485 -27.55 -47.21 25.33
N SER A 486 -27.62 -45.87 25.37
CA SER A 486 -28.66 -45.17 26.12
C SER A 486 -28.85 -43.76 25.57
N SER A 487 -30.01 -43.55 24.97
CA SER A 487 -30.57 -42.28 24.54
C SER A 487 -30.76 -41.30 25.69
N THR A 488 -30.29 -40.06 25.56
CA THR A 488 -31.00 -38.85 26.03
C THR A 488 -30.31 -37.59 25.49
N THR A 489 -31.04 -36.84 24.68
CA THR A 489 -30.70 -35.50 24.18
C THR A 489 -30.81 -34.47 25.32
N PRO A 490 -29.97 -33.44 25.35
CA PRO A 490 -30.54 -32.10 25.15
C PRO A 490 -29.75 -31.24 24.17
N SER A 491 -30.49 -30.40 23.43
CA SER A 491 -30.01 -29.39 22.51
C SER A 491 -29.16 -28.33 23.21
N HIS A 492 -27.93 -28.09 22.74
CA HIS A 492 -27.18 -26.89 23.06
C HIS A 492 -27.26 -25.88 21.92
N ALA A 493 -27.80 -24.71 22.27
CA ALA A 493 -27.91 -23.52 21.45
C ALA A 493 -26.53 -22.87 21.17
N ALA A 494 -26.53 -21.99 20.16
CA ALA A 494 -25.39 -21.22 19.65
C ALA A 494 -24.66 -20.39 20.73
N PRO A 495 -23.36 -20.07 20.55
CA PRO A 495 -22.61 -19.33 21.55
C PRO A 495 -23.02 -17.84 21.56
N GLU A 496 -23.40 -17.37 22.75
CA GLU A 496 -23.79 -16.00 23.05
C GLU A 496 -22.62 -15.01 23.02
N THR A 497 -22.98 -13.76 22.74
CA THR A 497 -22.20 -12.52 22.78
C THR A 497 -21.40 -12.33 24.06
N PHE A 498 -20.11 -11.94 23.93
CA PHE A 498 -19.22 -11.59 25.04
C PHE A 498 -19.71 -10.34 25.79
N ALA A 499 -20.22 -10.52 27.01
CA ALA A 499 -20.60 -9.43 27.91
C ALA A 499 -19.42 -8.98 28.80
N ALA A 500 -19.26 -7.67 28.97
CA ALA A 500 -18.29 -7.08 29.89
C ALA A 500 -18.69 -7.34 31.36
N THR A 501 -17.78 -7.88 32.16
CA THR A 501 -18.02 -8.12 33.59
C THR A 501 -17.47 -6.94 34.41
N VAL A 502 -18.34 -6.22 35.10
CA VAL A 502 -17.95 -5.25 36.14
C VAL A 502 -17.74 -6.04 37.43
N VAL A 503 -16.51 -6.07 37.94
CA VAL A 503 -16.17 -6.75 39.20
C VAL A 503 -15.96 -5.69 40.29
N PRO A 504 -16.64 -5.76 41.45
CA PRO A 504 -16.34 -4.92 42.62
C PRO A 504 -14.99 -5.30 43.24
N GLU A 505 -14.24 -4.32 43.75
CA GLU A 505 -12.98 -4.52 44.46
C GLU A 505 -13.17 -5.27 45.78
N SER A 506 -13.03 -6.60 45.75
CA SER A 506 -12.39 -7.44 46.76
C SER A 506 -12.74 -8.91 46.53
N ARG A 507 -11.72 -9.74 46.24
CA ARG A 507 -11.59 -11.15 46.66
C ARG A 507 -10.31 -11.75 46.07
N GLU A 508 -9.41 -12.13 46.95
CA GLU A 508 -8.45 -13.20 46.70
C GLU A 508 -9.22 -14.52 46.73
N GLU A 509 -9.28 -15.23 45.60
CA GLU A 509 -9.15 -16.70 45.46
C GLU A 509 -9.52 -17.14 44.02
N HIS A 510 -8.86 -18.23 43.59
CA HIS A 510 -8.92 -18.92 42.28
C HIS A 510 -7.95 -18.42 41.19
N GLY A 511 -6.79 -19.08 41.08
CA GLY A 511 -6.08 -19.33 39.81
C GLY A 511 -5.50 -18.15 39.00
N VAL A 512 -5.81 -16.90 39.34
CA VAL A 512 -5.36 -15.70 38.60
C VAL A 512 -3.91 -15.37 38.94
N VAL A 513 -3.07 -15.24 37.90
CA VAL A 513 -1.65 -14.88 38.06
C VAL A 513 -1.49 -13.36 38.13
N SER A 514 -0.89 -12.85 39.21
CA SER A 514 -0.48 -11.44 39.33
C SER A 514 1.01 -11.29 38.99
N PHE A 515 1.34 -10.33 38.12
CA PHE A 515 2.71 -10.08 37.68
C PHE A 515 3.32 -8.87 38.41
N ALA A 516 4.40 -9.10 39.17
CA ALA A 516 5.15 -8.05 39.85
C ALA A 516 5.82 -7.07 38.87
N GLN A 517 5.98 -5.82 39.30
CA GLN A 517 6.52 -4.74 38.47
C GLN A 517 8.03 -4.55 38.75
N GLY A 518 8.94 -5.11 37.94
CA GLY A 518 10.41 -4.84 37.98
C GLY A 518 10.85 -3.73 37.00
N ALA A 519 11.86 -2.91 37.32
CA ALA A 519 12.23 -1.70 36.55
C ALA A 519 12.81 -1.99 35.15
N PRO A 520 12.61 -1.14 34.12
CA PRO A 520 13.22 -1.33 32.79
C PRO A 520 14.71 -0.93 32.81
N ALA A 521 15.55 -1.71 32.14
CA ALA A 521 16.92 -1.32 31.79
C ALA A 521 16.90 -0.39 30.56
N GLU A 522 17.88 0.51 30.47
CA GLU A 522 18.06 1.39 29.31
C GLU A 522 18.47 0.54 28.08
N ARG A 523 17.74 0.66 26.97
CA ARG A 523 17.96 -0.14 25.76
C ARG A 523 18.85 0.60 24.76
N PRO A 524 19.69 -0.11 24.00
CA PRO A 524 20.37 0.49 22.85
C PRO A 524 19.35 1.04 21.84
N TRP A 525 19.66 2.19 21.21
CA TRP A 525 18.76 2.86 20.25
C TRP A 525 18.33 1.96 19.07
N PHE A 526 19.18 1.00 18.70
CA PHE A 526 18.96 0.07 17.59
C PHE A 526 18.12 -1.15 17.96
N ARG A 527 17.78 -1.34 19.26
CA ARG A 527 17.01 -2.49 19.75
C ARG A 527 15.68 -2.03 20.35
N PRO A 528 14.63 -1.84 19.54
CA PRO A 528 13.34 -1.33 20.01
C PRO A 528 12.61 -2.31 20.93
N PHE A 529 12.84 -3.62 20.77
CA PHE A 529 12.18 -4.69 21.51
C PHE A 529 13.19 -5.64 22.17
N ASP A 530 12.87 -6.08 23.39
CA ASP A 530 13.51 -7.19 24.09
C ASP A 530 12.47 -7.98 24.93
N GLU A 531 12.92 -8.99 25.67
CA GLU A 531 12.10 -9.83 26.54
C GLU A 531 11.41 -9.09 27.71
N THR A 532 11.83 -7.87 28.01
CA THR A 532 11.25 -7.00 29.06
C THR A 532 10.18 -6.05 28.51
N THR A 533 9.96 -6.01 27.20
CA THR A 533 9.00 -5.10 26.53
C THR A 533 7.60 -5.23 27.08
N ARG A 534 7.03 -4.12 27.54
CA ARG A 534 5.64 -4.04 27.96
C ARG A 534 4.91 -3.07 27.04
N GLY A 535 3.78 -3.47 26.49
CA GLY A 535 3.01 -2.69 25.54
C GLY A 535 1.58 -2.46 25.97
N LEU A 536 1.00 -1.39 25.48
CA LEU A 536 -0.44 -1.12 25.51
C LEU A 536 -1.05 -1.56 24.18
N VAL A 537 -2.33 -1.93 24.18
CA VAL A 537 -3.06 -2.23 22.94
C VAL A 537 -4.25 -1.28 22.81
N TYR A 538 -4.26 -0.45 21.77
CA TYR A 538 -5.36 0.48 21.49
C TYR A 538 -6.43 -0.21 20.63
N GLY A 539 -7.64 -0.31 21.16
CA GLY A 539 -8.77 -1.04 20.58
C GLY A 539 -9.07 -2.36 21.31
N LEU A 540 -10.33 -2.79 21.29
CA LEU A 540 -10.76 -4.08 21.83
C LEU A 540 -10.40 -5.20 20.84
N GLN A 541 -9.20 -5.76 20.97
CA GLN A 541 -8.68 -6.80 20.09
C GLN A 541 -8.31 -8.08 20.84
N PRO A 542 -9.30 -8.78 21.44
CA PRO A 542 -9.03 -9.91 22.31
C PRO A 542 -8.28 -11.05 21.61
N ARG A 543 -8.56 -11.30 20.33
CA ARG A 543 -7.85 -12.35 19.56
C ARG A 543 -6.38 -12.01 19.33
N ALA A 544 -6.07 -10.76 18.99
CA ALA A 544 -4.69 -10.33 18.78
C ALA A 544 -3.92 -10.35 20.10
N ILE A 545 -4.53 -9.86 21.18
CA ILE A 545 -3.93 -9.86 22.52
C ILE A 545 -3.67 -11.28 23.01
N GLN A 546 -4.65 -12.19 22.87
CA GLN A 546 -4.45 -13.59 23.22
C GLN A 546 -3.29 -14.19 22.42
N GLY A 547 -3.20 -13.92 21.11
CA GLY A 547 -2.07 -14.36 20.28
C GLY A 547 -0.71 -13.82 20.74
N MET A 548 -0.65 -12.57 21.23
CA MET A 548 0.57 -11.99 21.83
C MET A 548 0.94 -12.71 23.13
N LEU A 549 -0.03 -12.97 24.01
CA LEU A 549 0.18 -13.68 25.27
C LEU A 549 0.62 -15.13 25.04
N ASP A 550 0.04 -15.80 24.05
CA ASP A 550 0.41 -17.14 23.63
C ASP A 550 1.85 -17.17 23.09
N PHE A 551 2.23 -16.17 22.29
CA PHE A 551 3.61 -15.98 21.82
C PHE A 551 4.58 -15.78 22.99
N ASP A 552 4.26 -14.88 23.91
CA ASP A 552 5.09 -14.57 25.06
C ASP A 552 5.33 -15.82 25.94
N PHE A 553 4.26 -16.60 26.17
CA PHE A 553 4.34 -17.85 26.91
C PHE A 553 5.20 -18.89 26.18
N ALA A 554 5.01 -19.04 24.88
CA ALA A 554 5.82 -19.96 24.06
C ALA A 554 7.30 -19.55 24.00
N CYS A 555 7.61 -18.25 24.07
CA CYS A 555 8.97 -17.73 24.19
C CYS A 555 9.58 -17.93 25.59
N GLY A 556 8.80 -18.41 26.57
CA GLY A 556 9.25 -18.55 27.96
C GLY A 556 9.40 -17.23 28.70
N ARG A 557 8.70 -16.17 28.27
CA ARG A 557 8.73 -14.88 28.98
C ARG A 557 8.15 -15.04 30.37
N LYS A 558 8.65 -14.22 31.31
CA LYS A 558 8.18 -14.23 32.70
C LYS A 558 6.91 -13.39 32.89
N THR A 559 6.69 -12.41 32.02
CA THR A 559 5.57 -11.47 32.08
C THR A 559 4.98 -11.26 30.69
N PRO A 560 3.65 -11.08 30.57
CA PRO A 560 3.01 -10.74 29.30
C PRO A 560 3.59 -9.45 28.70
N SER A 561 3.75 -9.43 27.38
CA SER A 561 4.02 -8.22 26.60
C SER A 561 2.92 -7.19 26.84
N VAL A 562 1.65 -7.59 26.81
CA VAL A 562 0.53 -6.66 26.98
C VAL A 562 0.36 -6.30 28.45
N ALA A 563 0.50 -5.01 28.77
CA ALA A 563 0.32 -4.47 30.11
C ALA A 563 -1.11 -4.01 30.37
N ALA A 564 -1.78 -3.45 29.34
CA ALA A 564 -3.16 -3.00 29.41
C ALA A 564 -3.72 -2.73 28.01
N MET A 565 -5.02 -2.51 27.96
CA MET A 565 -5.74 -2.12 26.75
C MET A 565 -6.26 -0.67 26.88
N ILE A 566 -6.38 0.01 25.75
CA ILE A 566 -6.99 1.34 25.64
C ILE A 566 -8.26 1.21 24.83
N TYR A 567 -9.39 1.60 25.40
CA TYR A 567 -10.67 1.63 24.70
C TYR A 567 -11.48 2.88 25.09
N PRO A 568 -11.45 3.95 24.28
CA PRO A 568 -12.05 5.23 24.62
C PRO A 568 -13.57 5.20 24.77
N PHE A 569 -14.23 4.25 24.13
CA PHE A 569 -15.69 4.16 24.09
C PHE A 569 -16.28 3.38 25.28
N GLY A 570 -15.46 2.98 26.25
CA GLY A 570 -15.88 2.24 27.43
C GLY A 570 -15.27 2.78 28.72
N GLY A 571 -15.88 2.42 29.86
CA GLY A 571 -15.33 2.71 31.19
C GLY A 571 -14.15 1.80 31.56
N HIS A 572 -13.54 2.05 32.71
CA HIS A 572 -12.51 1.17 33.27
C HIS A 572 -13.11 -0.20 33.62
N HIS A 573 -12.53 -1.26 33.08
CA HIS A 573 -12.92 -2.64 33.36
C HIS A 573 -11.72 -3.58 33.18
N VAL A 574 -11.90 -4.87 33.44
CA VAL A 574 -10.90 -5.90 33.19
C VAL A 574 -11.40 -6.85 32.12
N GLN A 575 -10.47 -7.35 31.30
CA GLN A 575 -10.76 -8.36 30.30
C GLN A 575 -9.94 -9.62 30.58
N LYS A 576 -10.61 -10.78 30.48
CA LYS A 576 -10.04 -12.10 30.74
C LYS A 576 -9.27 -12.62 29.54
N PHE A 577 -8.10 -13.19 29.80
CA PHE A 577 -7.19 -13.84 28.86
C PHE A 577 -6.59 -15.09 29.48
N TYR A 578 -5.84 -15.86 28.69
CA TYR A 578 -5.07 -17.01 29.16
C TYR A 578 -3.57 -16.75 29.09
N TRP A 579 -2.84 -17.22 30.09
CA TRP A 579 -1.38 -17.29 30.16
C TRP A 579 -0.97 -18.75 30.30
N GLY A 580 -0.70 -19.41 29.17
CA GLY A 580 -0.65 -20.87 29.12
C GLY A 580 -2.04 -21.43 29.43
N THR A 581 -2.15 -22.23 30.50
CA THR A 581 -3.44 -22.81 30.94
C THR A 581 -4.13 -22.01 32.05
N LYS A 582 -3.50 -20.94 32.57
CA LYS A 582 -4.04 -20.14 33.66
C LYS A 582 -4.78 -18.92 33.14
N GLU A 583 -5.85 -18.52 33.82
CA GLU A 583 -6.53 -17.26 33.53
C GLU A 583 -5.69 -16.07 34.02
N THR A 584 -5.70 -14.99 33.25
CA THR A 584 -5.10 -13.70 33.60
C THR A 584 -6.05 -12.57 33.23
N LEU A 585 -6.00 -11.46 33.96
CA LEU A 585 -6.83 -10.29 33.73
C LEU A 585 -5.96 -9.13 33.23
N LEU A 586 -6.35 -8.51 32.13
CA LEU A 586 -5.74 -7.28 31.64
C LEU A 586 -6.70 -6.10 31.88
N PRO A 587 -6.23 -5.01 32.48
CA PRO A 587 -7.06 -3.82 32.66
C PRO A 587 -7.29 -3.11 31.32
N VAL A 588 -8.46 -2.52 31.18
CA VAL A 588 -8.86 -1.67 30.06
C VAL A 588 -9.07 -0.26 30.58
N TYR A 589 -8.38 0.71 29.97
CA TYR A 589 -8.46 2.13 30.32
C TYR A 589 -9.10 2.93 29.18
N ALA A 590 -9.81 4.01 29.52
CA ALA A 590 -10.39 4.90 28.53
C ALA A 590 -9.33 5.75 27.79
N THR A 591 -8.21 6.10 28.45
CA THR A 591 -7.19 6.98 27.89
C THR A 591 -5.78 6.41 28.04
N ILE A 592 -4.89 6.77 27.11
CA ILE A 592 -3.48 6.35 27.13
C ILE A 592 -2.78 6.90 28.38
N ALA A 593 -3.03 8.17 28.73
CA ALA A 593 -2.47 8.82 29.93
C ALA A 593 -2.79 8.05 31.23
N ASN A 594 -4.05 7.61 31.39
CA ASN A 594 -4.45 6.83 32.57
C ASN A 594 -3.76 5.46 32.61
N ALA A 595 -3.64 4.81 31.44
CA ALA A 595 -2.95 3.53 31.35
C ALA A 595 -1.47 3.66 31.69
N ILE A 596 -0.76 4.65 31.15
CA ILE A 596 0.66 4.89 31.42
C ILE A 596 0.88 5.25 32.89
N LYS A 597 0.03 6.10 33.47
CA LYS A 597 0.10 6.42 34.92
C LYS A 597 0.00 5.16 35.79
N LYS A 598 -0.82 4.19 35.40
CA LYS A 598 -1.00 2.92 36.13
C LYS A 598 -0.01 1.82 35.69
N ARG A 599 0.59 1.96 34.50
CA ARG A 599 1.50 1.01 33.86
C ARG A 599 2.74 1.76 33.32
N PRO A 600 3.55 2.37 34.19
CA PRO A 600 4.65 3.28 33.78
C PRO A 600 5.79 2.60 33.03
N LYS A 601 5.76 1.27 32.92
CA LYS A 601 6.75 0.45 32.22
C LYS A 601 6.34 0.11 30.80
N ALA A 602 5.10 0.43 30.42
CA ALA A 602 4.65 0.21 29.07
C ALA A 602 5.37 1.18 28.14
N ASN A 603 6.20 0.61 27.27
CA ASN A 603 7.07 1.31 26.33
C ASN A 603 6.77 0.96 24.86
N THR A 604 5.58 0.42 24.63
CA THR A 604 5.10 -0.05 23.33
C THR A 604 3.60 0.25 23.23
N LEU A 605 3.07 0.60 22.06
CA LEU A 605 1.63 0.72 21.82
C LEU A 605 1.32 0.11 20.45
N VAL A 606 0.56 -0.97 20.48
CA VAL A 606 0.00 -1.60 19.29
C VAL A 606 -1.37 -0.97 19.05
N LYS A 607 -1.54 -0.28 17.93
CA LYS A 607 -2.81 0.43 17.62
C LYS A 607 -3.62 -0.32 16.57
N PHE A 608 -4.89 -0.55 16.90
CA PHE A 608 -5.90 -1.08 15.99
C PHE A 608 -7.05 -0.07 15.77
N SER A 609 -6.73 1.23 15.80
CA SER A 609 -7.65 2.32 15.47
C SER A 609 -8.11 2.19 14.01
N SER A 610 -9.35 2.60 13.73
CA SER A 610 -9.84 2.71 12.35
C SER A 610 -9.08 3.81 11.59
N SER A 611 -9.12 3.78 10.26
CA SER A 611 -8.54 4.83 9.41
C SER A 611 -9.01 6.25 9.77
N HIS A 612 -10.23 6.39 10.28
CA HIS A 612 -10.82 7.67 10.67
C HIS A 612 -10.32 8.20 12.03
N SER A 613 -9.81 7.32 12.90
CA SER A 613 -9.38 7.66 14.27
C SER A 613 -7.87 7.50 14.49
N VAL A 614 -7.16 6.91 13.52
CA VAL A 614 -5.73 6.59 13.65
C VAL A 614 -4.87 7.85 13.76
N TYR A 615 -5.21 8.94 13.07
CA TYR A 615 -4.41 10.18 13.12
C TYR A 615 -4.37 10.76 14.53
N GLN A 616 -5.54 11.11 15.10
CA GLN A 616 -5.60 11.70 16.44
C GLN A 616 -5.05 10.74 17.51
N SER A 617 -5.44 9.46 17.48
CA SER A 617 -4.91 8.47 18.43
C SER A 617 -3.39 8.22 18.29
N THR A 618 -2.78 8.63 17.17
CA THR A 618 -1.32 8.65 17.01
C THR A 618 -0.70 9.87 17.66
N LEU A 619 -1.26 11.06 17.46
CA LEU A 619 -0.76 12.28 18.09
C LEU A 619 -0.83 12.15 19.62
N ASP A 620 -1.97 11.69 20.16
CA ASP A 620 -2.16 11.44 21.60
C ASP A 620 -1.13 10.44 22.15
N ALA A 621 -0.67 9.50 21.31
CA ALA A 621 0.34 8.51 21.68
C ALA A 621 1.77 9.08 21.61
N LEU A 622 2.07 9.98 20.65
CA LEU A 622 3.39 10.58 20.48
C LEU A 622 3.74 11.60 21.57
N GLU A 623 2.75 12.15 22.26
CA GLU A 623 2.96 12.89 23.51
C GLU A 623 3.61 12.02 24.62
N ILE A 624 3.69 10.71 24.41
CA ILE A 624 4.21 9.73 25.36
C ILE A 624 5.44 9.04 24.72
N PRO A 625 6.67 9.31 25.21
CA PRO A 625 7.93 8.98 24.52
C PRO A 625 8.25 7.49 24.26
N GLN A 626 7.37 6.55 24.62
CA GLN A 626 7.74 5.15 24.80
C GLN A 626 6.80 4.21 24.03
N ILE A 627 6.79 4.19 22.69
CA ILE A 627 5.82 3.38 21.92
C ILE A 627 6.41 2.77 20.63
N ASN A 628 6.21 1.45 20.40
CA ASN A 628 6.53 0.64 19.20
C ASN A 628 5.47 -0.51 19.01
N ASN A 629 5.51 -1.35 17.95
CA ASN A 629 4.41 -2.27 17.51
C ASN A 629 4.87 -3.70 17.06
N THR A 630 4.12 -4.78 17.34
CA THR A 630 4.27 -6.15 16.76
C THR A 630 2.97 -7.03 16.80
N GLY A 631 2.86 -8.09 15.96
CA GLY A 631 1.87 -9.19 16.13
C GLY A 631 1.73 -10.25 15.01
N GLY A 632 1.43 -11.51 15.38
CA GLY A 632 1.14 -12.67 14.50
C GLY A 632 0.55 -13.88 15.30
N MET A 633 0.10 -14.97 14.64
CA MET A 633 -0.56 -16.14 15.32
C MET A 633 0.37 -17.29 15.73
N ILE A 634 0.00 -18.05 16.78
CA ILE A 634 0.86 -19.08 17.44
C ILE A 634 1.27 -20.27 16.55
N ASP A 635 0.38 -20.83 15.72
CA ASP A 635 0.73 -21.98 14.86
C ASP A 635 1.85 -21.61 13.87
N ASN A 636 1.80 -20.38 13.38
CA ASN A 636 2.81 -19.82 12.50
C ASN A 636 4.11 -19.49 13.26
N ILE A 637 4.01 -19.00 14.49
CA ILE A 637 5.15 -18.79 15.39
C ILE A 637 5.93 -20.08 15.58
N ILE A 638 5.24 -21.19 15.88
CA ILE A 638 5.90 -22.48 16.12
C ILE A 638 6.50 -23.02 14.81
N SER A 639 5.71 -23.07 13.74
CA SER A 639 6.14 -23.66 12.46
C SER A 639 7.24 -22.86 11.73
N SER A 640 7.40 -21.57 12.07
CA SER A 640 8.48 -20.70 11.59
C SER A 640 9.58 -20.48 12.63
N LYS A 641 9.54 -21.17 13.78
CA LYS A 641 10.53 -21.10 14.88
C LYS A 641 10.73 -19.68 15.46
N LEU A 642 9.68 -18.85 15.46
CA LEU A 642 9.74 -17.45 15.92
C LEU A 642 9.85 -17.30 17.44
N TYR A 643 9.69 -18.38 18.20
CA TYR A 643 9.82 -18.39 19.66
C TYR A 643 11.27 -18.30 20.16
N ARG A 644 12.25 -18.32 19.26
CA ARG A 644 13.67 -18.11 19.59
C ARG A 644 14.36 -17.27 18.52
N PRO A 645 15.39 -16.47 18.88
CA PRO A 645 16.13 -15.69 17.91
C PRO A 645 17.02 -16.56 17.02
N GLY A 646 17.02 -16.26 15.73
CA GLY A 646 18.08 -16.65 14.79
C GLY A 646 19.14 -15.56 14.65
N SER A 647 19.67 -15.39 13.44
CA SER A 647 20.72 -14.37 13.17
C SER A 647 20.47 -13.50 11.93
N VAL A 648 19.28 -13.64 11.33
CA VAL A 648 18.93 -12.94 10.08
C VAL A 648 17.82 -11.95 10.33
N ALA A 649 18.04 -10.67 10.01
CA ALA A 649 17.00 -9.65 10.08
C ALA A 649 16.44 -9.31 8.70
N TYR A 650 15.16 -8.97 8.61
CA TYR A 650 14.55 -8.57 7.35
C TYR A 650 13.69 -7.31 7.46
N ILE A 651 13.58 -6.60 6.35
CA ILE A 651 12.63 -5.49 6.15
C ILE A 651 11.80 -5.74 4.87
N SER A 652 10.52 -5.43 4.92
CA SER A 652 9.58 -5.57 3.79
C SER A 652 8.56 -4.43 3.78
N LYS A 653 8.02 -4.05 2.61
CA LYS A 653 6.78 -3.23 2.56
C LYS A 653 5.55 -4.06 2.93
N SER A 654 5.45 -5.29 2.42
CA SER A 654 4.28 -6.17 2.62
C SER A 654 4.33 -6.95 3.94
N GLY A 655 3.27 -6.83 4.75
CA GLY A 655 3.05 -7.69 5.92
C GLY A 655 2.64 -9.14 5.58
N GLY A 656 2.05 -9.39 4.41
CA GLY A 656 1.78 -10.77 3.97
C GLY A 656 3.07 -11.49 3.58
N MET A 657 3.97 -10.79 2.89
CA MET A 657 5.27 -11.33 2.52
C MET A 657 6.25 -11.41 3.69
N SER A 658 6.12 -10.58 4.72
CA SER A 658 6.96 -10.72 5.93
C SER A 658 6.78 -12.09 6.57
N ASN A 659 5.56 -12.62 6.56
CA ASN A 659 5.30 -13.94 7.10
C ASN A 659 5.75 -15.08 6.18
N GLU A 660 5.76 -14.85 4.88
CA GLU A 660 6.42 -15.74 3.93
C GLU A 660 7.94 -15.77 4.16
N LEU A 661 8.57 -14.61 4.40
CA LEU A 661 9.99 -14.50 4.76
C LEU A 661 10.29 -15.24 6.08
N ASN A 662 9.45 -15.10 7.10
CA ASN A 662 9.56 -15.89 8.35
C ASN A 662 9.67 -17.38 8.04
N LYS A 663 8.78 -17.88 7.16
CA LYS A 663 8.79 -19.29 6.75
C LYS A 663 10.05 -19.65 5.98
N ILE A 664 10.43 -18.88 4.95
CA ILE A 664 11.61 -19.13 4.13
C ILE A 664 12.88 -19.17 5.00
N LEU A 665 13.06 -18.19 5.90
CA LEU A 665 14.22 -18.13 6.80
C LEU A 665 14.27 -19.33 7.74
N SER A 666 13.14 -19.77 8.30
CA SER A 666 13.07 -20.94 9.19
C SER A 666 13.55 -22.26 8.54
N LEU A 667 13.49 -22.32 7.21
CA LEU A 667 13.87 -23.47 6.38
C LEU A 667 15.28 -23.36 5.80
N THR A 668 15.80 -22.14 5.64
CA THR A 668 17.06 -21.87 4.92
C THR A 668 18.21 -21.43 5.81
N THR A 669 17.93 -20.93 7.02
CA THR A 669 18.91 -20.40 7.98
C THR A 669 18.65 -20.94 9.40
N ASN A 670 19.31 -20.39 10.43
CA ASN A 670 18.96 -20.69 11.84
C ASN A 670 17.67 -19.99 12.32
N GLY A 671 17.04 -19.16 11.49
CA GLY A 671 15.80 -18.46 11.82
C GLY A 671 15.94 -16.94 11.75
N MET A 672 14.82 -16.25 12.01
CA MET A 672 14.73 -14.80 12.04
C MET A 672 15.22 -14.25 13.39
N TYR A 673 16.01 -13.17 13.35
CA TYR A 673 16.39 -12.38 14.50
C TYR A 673 15.35 -11.28 14.78
N GLU A 674 15.09 -10.43 13.79
CA GLU A 674 14.05 -9.40 13.83
C GLU A 674 13.48 -9.19 12.42
N GLY A 675 12.16 -8.94 12.33
CA GLY A 675 11.48 -8.76 11.05
C GLY A 675 10.48 -7.63 11.11
N ILE A 676 10.63 -6.63 10.25
CA ILE A 676 9.75 -5.46 10.21
C ILE A 676 9.08 -5.35 8.84
N ALA A 677 7.76 -5.17 8.84
CA ALA A 677 7.00 -4.72 7.68
C ALA A 677 6.67 -3.24 7.86
N ILE A 678 7.21 -2.36 7.01
CA ILE A 678 7.04 -0.90 7.14
C ILE A 678 5.66 -0.41 6.67
N GLY A 679 4.92 -1.26 5.96
CA GLY A 679 3.62 -0.94 5.36
C GLY A 679 3.71 -0.57 3.87
N GLY A 680 2.56 -0.61 3.20
CA GLY A 680 2.43 -0.31 1.77
C GLY A 680 2.04 1.13 1.44
N ASP A 681 2.03 2.02 2.44
CA ASP A 681 1.73 3.43 2.26
C ASP A 681 2.89 4.17 1.59
N ARG A 682 2.58 5.24 0.86
CA ARG A 682 3.58 6.07 0.17
C ARG A 682 4.63 6.66 1.11
N TYR A 683 4.24 7.02 2.33
CA TYR A 683 5.12 7.59 3.34
C TYR A 683 5.08 6.75 4.61
N PRO A 684 5.89 5.67 4.69
CA PRO A 684 5.95 4.84 5.89
C PRO A 684 6.57 5.63 7.06
N GLY A 685 6.11 5.38 8.29
CA GLY A 685 6.61 6.11 9.48
C GLY A 685 8.10 5.91 9.74
N LYS A 686 8.62 4.70 9.48
CA LYS A 686 10.06 4.40 9.37
C LYS A 686 10.37 3.82 8.00
N THR A 687 11.51 4.19 7.43
CA THR A 687 11.91 3.78 6.08
C THR A 687 12.69 2.47 6.08
N LEU A 688 13.01 1.95 4.89
CA LEU A 688 13.86 0.76 4.73
C LEU A 688 15.26 0.98 5.34
N ILE A 689 15.86 2.15 5.10
CA ILE A 689 17.21 2.48 5.59
C ILE A 689 17.26 2.64 7.11
N ASP A 690 16.25 3.25 7.74
CA ASP A 690 16.24 3.46 9.20
C ASP A 690 16.39 2.13 9.95
N ASN A 691 15.64 1.12 9.52
CA ASN A 691 15.65 -0.20 10.14
C ASN A 691 16.91 -0.99 9.76
N MET A 692 17.40 -0.86 8.52
CA MET A 692 18.64 -1.51 8.09
C MET A 692 19.87 -1.01 8.88
N LEU A 693 19.90 0.28 9.24
CA LEU A 693 20.95 0.83 10.11
C LEU A 693 20.85 0.29 11.54
N CYS A 694 19.65 0.09 12.08
CA CYS A 694 19.48 -0.61 13.36
C CYS A 694 20.05 -2.03 13.29
N TYR A 695 19.71 -2.76 12.23
CA TYR A 695 20.19 -4.14 12.06
C TYR A 695 21.70 -4.22 11.83
N GLU A 696 22.30 -3.25 11.14
CA GLU A 696 23.76 -3.14 11.00
C GLU A 696 24.43 -2.93 12.37
N ALA A 697 23.86 -2.07 13.22
CA ALA A 697 24.39 -1.78 14.54
C ALA A 697 24.27 -2.94 15.53
N ASP A 698 23.27 -3.82 15.40
CA ASP A 698 23.09 -4.93 16.34
C ASP A 698 24.08 -6.08 16.09
N PRO A 699 25.00 -6.39 17.01
CA PRO A 699 25.99 -7.44 16.82
C PRO A 699 25.38 -8.85 16.70
N ASN A 700 24.15 -9.07 17.17
CA ASN A 700 23.48 -10.37 17.06
C ASN A 700 22.90 -10.62 15.65
N CYS A 701 22.65 -9.56 14.90
CA CYS A 701 22.26 -9.65 13.50
C CYS A 701 23.51 -9.84 12.62
N LYS A 702 23.53 -10.90 11.81
CA LYS A 702 24.70 -11.30 10.99
C LYS A 702 24.46 -11.18 9.48
N MET A 703 23.20 -11.11 9.06
CA MET A 703 22.79 -11.14 7.67
C MET A 703 21.47 -10.39 7.52
N LEU A 704 21.33 -9.63 6.44
CA LEU A 704 20.20 -8.74 6.18
C LEU A 704 19.41 -9.21 4.96
N VAL A 705 18.09 -9.06 5.01
CA VAL A 705 17.19 -9.32 3.88
C VAL A 705 16.33 -8.11 3.58
N LEU A 706 16.32 -7.66 2.33
CA LEU A 706 15.54 -6.52 1.86
C LEU A 706 14.52 -6.99 0.81
N LEU A 707 13.23 -6.93 1.14
CA LEU A 707 12.17 -7.14 0.16
C LEU A 707 11.57 -5.78 -0.23
N GLY A 708 12.08 -5.22 -1.32
CA GLY A 708 11.59 -3.99 -1.95
C GLY A 708 10.39 -4.23 -2.85
N GLU A 709 9.89 -3.17 -3.49
CA GLU A 709 8.74 -3.21 -4.38
C GLU A 709 8.85 -2.11 -5.44
N VAL A 710 8.20 -2.29 -6.59
CA VAL A 710 7.99 -1.24 -7.59
C VAL A 710 7.35 0.01 -6.98
N GLY A 711 7.72 1.19 -7.48
CA GLY A 711 7.24 2.48 -6.98
C GLY A 711 8.11 3.07 -5.86
N GLY A 712 8.28 4.39 -5.89
CA GLY A 712 9.15 5.11 -4.95
C GLY A 712 10.64 4.79 -5.12
N VAL A 713 11.48 5.49 -4.34
CA VAL A 713 12.96 5.37 -4.37
C VAL A 713 13.52 5.02 -2.99
N GLU A 714 12.76 4.30 -2.17
CA GLU A 714 13.12 4.03 -0.77
C GLU A 714 14.33 3.10 -0.61
N GLU A 715 14.83 2.50 -1.70
CA GLU A 715 16.07 1.71 -1.76
C GLU A 715 17.35 2.56 -1.60
N CYS A 716 17.29 3.70 -0.91
CA CYS A 716 18.44 4.50 -0.44
C CYS A 716 19.46 3.68 0.38
N VAL A 717 19.11 2.46 0.79
CA VAL A 717 20.02 1.43 1.31
C VAL A 717 21.21 1.20 0.38
N ILE A 718 21.02 1.34 -0.94
CA ILE A 718 22.07 1.25 -1.97
C ILE A 718 23.21 2.23 -1.66
N GLU A 719 22.89 3.48 -1.37
CA GLU A 719 23.90 4.51 -1.08
C GLU A 719 24.60 4.25 0.26
N ALA A 720 23.88 3.75 1.27
CA ALA A 720 24.49 3.36 2.54
C ALA A 720 25.51 2.22 2.38
N VAL A 721 25.26 1.26 1.48
CA VAL A 721 26.22 0.19 1.15
C VAL A 721 27.41 0.74 0.38
N LYS A 722 27.19 1.58 -0.65
CA LYS A 722 28.28 2.22 -1.41
C LYS A 722 29.20 3.05 -0.53
N LEU A 723 28.64 3.75 0.46
CA LEU A 723 29.38 4.55 1.45
C LEU A 723 30.02 3.71 2.57
N GLY A 724 29.86 2.38 2.57
CA GLY A 724 30.40 1.49 3.60
C GLY A 724 29.76 1.63 4.98
N ARG A 725 28.57 2.26 5.06
CA ARG A 725 27.78 2.40 6.31
C ARG A 725 27.10 1.10 6.70
N ILE A 726 26.73 0.27 5.73
CA ILE A 726 26.23 -1.09 5.96
C ILE A 726 27.24 -2.07 5.36
N LYS A 727 27.75 -2.98 6.20
CA LYS A 727 28.82 -3.92 5.82
C LYS A 727 28.37 -5.37 5.90
N LYS A 728 27.29 -5.66 6.62
CA LYS A 728 26.71 -7.01 6.65
C LYS A 728 26.20 -7.42 5.27
N PRO A 729 26.26 -8.72 4.92
CA PRO A 729 25.74 -9.19 3.64
C PRO A 729 24.24 -8.95 3.56
N ILE A 730 23.81 -8.32 2.46
CA ILE A 730 22.40 -8.05 2.17
C ILE A 730 21.95 -8.89 0.99
N ILE A 731 20.87 -9.64 1.19
CA ILE A 731 20.16 -10.36 0.14
C ILE A 731 18.93 -9.52 -0.17
N ALA A 732 18.73 -9.11 -1.42
CA ALA A 732 17.65 -8.20 -1.77
C ALA A 732 16.90 -8.60 -3.03
N TRP A 733 15.61 -8.29 -3.05
CA TRP A 733 14.75 -8.42 -4.22
C TRP A 733 13.65 -7.37 -4.19
N ALA A 734 13.47 -6.64 -5.27
CA ALA A 734 12.33 -5.77 -5.51
C ALA A 734 11.30 -6.53 -6.37
N ILE A 735 10.08 -6.68 -5.84
CA ILE A 735 8.95 -7.32 -6.55
C ILE A 735 8.25 -6.32 -7.50
N GLY A 736 7.56 -6.80 -8.53
CA GLY A 736 6.86 -5.97 -9.52
C GLY A 736 7.59 -5.83 -10.85
N THR A 737 8.48 -6.76 -11.17
CA THR A 737 9.21 -6.81 -12.45
C THR A 737 8.32 -7.00 -13.68
N PHE A 738 7.11 -7.55 -13.51
CA PHE A 738 6.11 -7.67 -14.58
C PHE A 738 5.49 -6.34 -15.00
N ALA A 739 5.64 -5.27 -14.18
CA ALA A 739 5.01 -3.98 -14.44
C ALA A 739 5.38 -3.39 -15.80
N LYS A 740 6.62 -3.61 -16.26
CA LYS A 740 7.13 -3.16 -17.57
C LYS A 740 6.44 -3.79 -18.79
N ILE A 741 5.67 -4.85 -18.57
CA ILE A 741 4.94 -5.53 -19.63
C ILE A 741 3.64 -4.77 -19.96
N PHE A 742 3.18 -3.92 -19.05
CA PHE A 742 2.02 -3.07 -19.31
C PHE A 742 2.39 -1.90 -20.20
N THR A 743 1.53 -1.65 -21.18
CA THR A 743 1.58 -0.44 -22.02
C THR A 743 1.02 0.78 -21.31
N THR A 744 0.28 0.58 -20.21
CA THR A 744 -0.37 1.63 -19.41
C THR A 744 0.06 1.52 -17.96
N GLU A 745 0.09 2.65 -17.25
CA GLU A 745 0.35 2.67 -15.80
C GLU A 745 -0.66 1.80 -15.03
N VAL A 746 -0.19 0.94 -14.13
CA VAL A 746 -1.04 0.12 -13.25
C VAL A 746 -0.67 0.42 -11.79
N GLN A 747 -1.64 0.92 -11.03
CA GLN A 747 -1.52 1.01 -9.57
C GLN A 747 -1.75 -0.38 -8.98
N PHE A 748 -0.76 -0.92 -8.29
CA PHE A 748 -0.87 -2.18 -7.57
C PHE A 748 -1.55 -2.00 -6.20
N GLY A 749 -1.79 -3.11 -5.49
CA GLY A 749 -2.60 -3.11 -4.27
C GLY A 749 -2.11 -2.19 -3.15
N HIS A 750 -0.78 -2.10 -2.94
CA HIS A 750 -0.21 -1.14 -2.01
C HIS A 750 -0.24 0.27 -2.62
N ALA A 751 -0.55 1.28 -1.80
CA ALA A 751 -0.73 2.65 -2.27
C ALA A 751 0.56 3.27 -2.85
N GLY A 752 1.73 2.88 -2.34
CA GLY A 752 3.02 3.29 -2.88
C GLY A 752 3.46 2.56 -4.15
N SER A 753 2.76 1.51 -4.58
CA SER A 753 3.21 0.62 -5.66
C SER A 753 2.74 1.10 -7.03
N MET A 754 3.30 2.23 -7.45
CA MET A 754 3.13 2.83 -8.77
C MET A 754 4.45 3.49 -9.17
N ALA A 755 5.01 3.10 -10.31
CA ALA A 755 6.22 3.71 -10.83
C ALA A 755 5.87 4.92 -11.70
N ASN A 756 6.42 6.08 -11.36
CA ASN A 756 6.29 7.31 -12.16
C ASN A 756 7.53 7.58 -13.03
N SER A 757 8.57 6.75 -12.90
CA SER A 757 9.83 6.85 -13.62
C SER A 757 10.53 5.49 -13.74
N ASP A 758 11.48 5.37 -14.65
CA ASP A 758 12.28 4.14 -14.83
C ASP A 758 13.06 3.75 -13.55
N LEU A 759 13.47 4.74 -12.75
CA LEU A 759 14.18 4.51 -11.48
C LEU A 759 13.29 3.83 -10.42
N GLU A 760 11.98 4.01 -10.53
CA GLU A 760 10.99 3.40 -9.63
C GLU A 760 10.62 1.97 -10.07
N MET A 761 11.08 1.51 -11.24
CA MET A 761 10.83 0.15 -11.73
C MET A 761 11.61 -0.89 -10.93
N ALA A 762 10.96 -2.01 -10.61
CA ALA A 762 11.56 -3.06 -9.79
C ALA A 762 12.84 -3.67 -10.40
N ASP A 763 12.90 -3.82 -11.73
CA ASP A 763 14.08 -4.35 -12.40
C ASP A 763 15.25 -3.35 -12.44
N ALA A 764 14.98 -2.05 -12.56
CA ALA A 764 15.98 -1.01 -12.39
C ALA A 764 16.56 -1.03 -10.96
N LYS A 765 15.70 -1.13 -9.94
CA LYS A 765 16.10 -1.27 -8.54
C LYS A 765 16.94 -2.52 -8.30
N ASN A 766 16.53 -3.68 -8.82
CA ASN A 766 17.28 -4.94 -8.70
C ASN A 766 18.67 -4.84 -9.32
N LYS A 767 18.79 -4.25 -10.52
CA LYS A 767 20.09 -4.00 -11.16
C LYS A 767 20.97 -3.05 -10.33
N ALA A 768 20.38 -1.98 -9.80
CA ALA A 768 21.11 -1.01 -8.97
C ALA A 768 21.61 -1.63 -7.65
N MET A 769 20.78 -2.45 -6.99
CA MET A 769 21.18 -3.22 -5.80
C MET A 769 22.31 -4.20 -6.12
N GLN A 770 22.19 -4.96 -7.22
CA GLN A 770 23.23 -5.91 -7.64
C GLN A 770 24.58 -5.20 -7.90
N ALA A 771 24.54 -4.07 -8.62
CA ALA A 771 25.73 -3.26 -8.90
C ALA A 771 26.39 -2.69 -7.62
N ALA A 772 25.60 -2.45 -6.57
CA ALA A 772 26.10 -1.97 -5.27
C ALA A 772 26.64 -3.10 -4.36
N GLY A 773 26.62 -4.36 -4.80
CA GLY A 773 27.18 -5.50 -4.06
C GLY A 773 26.16 -6.29 -3.22
N PHE A 774 24.87 -6.07 -3.42
CA PHE A 774 23.83 -6.89 -2.81
C PHE A 774 23.79 -8.26 -3.51
N VAL A 775 23.41 -9.30 -2.78
CA VAL A 775 23.09 -10.59 -3.38
C VAL A 775 21.64 -10.54 -3.88
N VAL A 776 21.46 -10.35 -5.18
CA VAL A 776 20.16 -10.26 -5.84
C VAL A 776 19.90 -11.54 -6.64
N PRO A 777 18.86 -12.34 -6.32
CA PRO A 777 18.49 -13.52 -7.10
C PRO A 777 17.86 -13.12 -8.45
N ASP A 778 17.77 -14.05 -9.40
CA ASP A 778 17.15 -13.79 -10.72
C ASP A 778 15.62 -13.64 -10.63
N THR A 779 15.00 -14.40 -9.74
CA THR A 779 13.57 -14.30 -9.43
C THR A 779 13.32 -14.40 -7.92
N PHE A 780 12.12 -14.02 -7.47
CA PHE A 780 11.71 -14.26 -6.08
C PHE A 780 11.75 -15.76 -5.69
N ALA A 781 11.53 -16.68 -6.64
CA ALA A 781 11.58 -18.12 -6.37
C ALA A 781 13.00 -18.63 -6.04
N ASP A 782 14.04 -17.90 -6.47
CA ASP A 782 15.44 -18.24 -6.23
C ASP A 782 15.98 -17.65 -4.91
N LEU A 783 15.20 -16.79 -4.24
CA LEU A 783 15.55 -16.19 -2.95
C LEU A 783 15.95 -17.22 -1.88
N PRO A 784 15.24 -18.36 -1.69
CA PRO A 784 15.65 -19.38 -0.72
C PRO A 784 17.04 -19.97 -0.99
N THR A 785 17.40 -20.13 -2.26
CA THR A 785 18.71 -20.67 -2.69
C THR A 785 19.82 -19.66 -2.38
N ALA A 786 19.61 -18.38 -2.70
CA ALA A 786 20.53 -17.30 -2.38
C ALA A 786 20.77 -17.19 -0.86
N LEU A 787 19.69 -17.18 -0.07
CA LEU A 787 19.75 -17.14 1.40
C LEU A 787 20.57 -18.30 1.97
N LYS A 788 20.28 -19.53 1.54
CA LYS A 788 20.97 -20.74 2.02
C LYS A 788 22.46 -20.72 1.69
N LYS A 789 22.83 -20.21 0.51
CA LYS A 789 24.23 -20.06 0.11
C LYS A 789 24.96 -19.09 1.02
N VAL A 790 24.47 -17.85 1.14
CA VAL A 790 25.14 -16.82 1.96
C VAL A 790 25.22 -17.23 3.44
N TYR A 791 24.15 -17.83 3.97
CA TYR A 791 24.15 -18.33 5.35
C TYR A 791 25.22 -19.41 5.58
N LYS A 792 25.36 -20.38 4.66
CA LYS A 792 26.40 -21.41 4.76
C LYS A 792 27.81 -20.81 4.66
N ASP A 793 28.00 -19.83 3.79
CA ASP A 793 29.28 -19.13 3.64
C ASP A 793 29.67 -18.44 4.97
N LEU A 794 28.73 -17.75 5.62
CA LEU A 794 28.93 -17.13 6.95
C LEU A 794 29.23 -18.15 8.05
N VAL A 795 28.49 -19.26 8.11
CA VAL A 795 28.76 -20.34 9.08
C VAL A 795 30.16 -20.91 8.88
N SER A 796 30.59 -21.14 7.64
CA SER A 796 31.93 -21.65 7.35
C SER A 796 33.03 -20.69 7.81
N LEU A 797 32.82 -19.37 7.68
CA LEU A 797 33.77 -18.35 8.13
C LEU A 797 33.91 -18.34 9.67
N LEU A 798 32.79 -18.49 10.38
CA LEU A 798 32.79 -18.55 11.85
C LEU A 798 33.48 -19.81 12.38
N VAL A 799 33.35 -20.93 11.69
CA VAL A 799 33.93 -22.22 12.10
C VAL A 799 35.42 -22.34 11.74
N LYS A 800 35.85 -21.78 10.60
CA LYS A 800 37.22 -21.98 10.06
C LYS A 800 38.17 -20.78 10.22
N GLY A 801 37.68 -19.62 10.66
CA GLY A 801 38.43 -18.37 10.62
C GLY A 801 38.51 -17.77 9.19
N PRO A 802 38.92 -16.50 9.03
CA PRO A 802 38.97 -15.85 7.73
C PRO A 802 39.97 -16.58 6.80
N PRO A 803 39.61 -16.85 5.53
CA PRO A 803 40.50 -17.53 4.60
C PRO A 803 41.73 -16.67 4.30
N THR A 804 42.90 -17.29 4.31
CA THR A 804 44.15 -16.68 3.85
C THR A 804 44.03 -16.33 2.36
N LYS A 805 44.01 -15.02 2.07
CA LYS A 805 44.02 -14.34 0.77
C LYS A 805 44.05 -15.25 -0.48
N LYS A 806 42.93 -15.30 -1.20
CA LYS A 806 42.85 -15.10 -2.66
C LYS A 806 41.38 -15.01 -3.12
N GLY A 807 41.00 -13.83 -3.62
CA GLY A 807 40.01 -13.73 -4.69
C GLY A 807 38.54 -13.47 -4.38
N TYR A 808 38.17 -12.69 -3.35
CA TYR A 808 36.85 -12.04 -3.29
C TYR A 808 36.96 -10.66 -2.61
N LEU A 809 36.42 -9.62 -3.25
CA LEU A 809 36.45 -8.18 -2.86
C LEU A 809 35.65 -7.83 -1.58
N PHE A 810 35.33 -8.81 -0.74
CA PHE A 810 34.34 -8.71 0.36
C PHE A 810 34.96 -8.71 1.77
N TYR A 811 36.12 -8.10 2.04
CA TYR A 811 36.71 -8.21 3.38
C TYR A 811 37.43 -6.94 3.88
N GLY A 812 36.65 -6.03 4.48
CA GLY A 812 37.15 -4.97 5.36
C GLY A 812 36.43 -4.87 6.72
N ALA A 813 35.40 -5.69 6.97
CA ALA A 813 34.50 -5.51 8.12
C ALA A 813 34.63 -6.58 9.23
N LEU A 814 35.39 -7.67 9.00
CA LEU A 814 35.41 -8.84 9.89
C LEU A 814 36.60 -8.91 10.85
N GLU A 815 37.65 -8.10 10.66
CA GLU A 815 38.79 -8.07 11.59
C GLU A 815 38.41 -7.54 12.98
N ALA A 816 37.37 -6.72 13.10
CA ALA A 816 36.88 -6.23 14.39
C ALA A 816 36.03 -7.26 15.17
N ALA A 817 35.41 -8.23 14.49
CA ALA A 817 34.51 -9.22 15.13
C ALA A 817 35.26 -10.42 15.75
N ALA A 818 36.46 -10.72 15.24
CA ALA A 818 37.29 -11.81 15.75
C ALA A 818 37.88 -11.51 17.14
N ALA A 819 37.99 -10.24 17.53
CA ALA A 819 38.54 -9.84 18.83
C ALA A 819 37.57 -9.98 20.02
N HIS A 820 36.31 -10.35 19.81
CA HIS A 820 35.28 -10.43 20.88
C HIS A 820 34.62 -11.81 21.05
N THR A 821 35.05 -12.83 20.31
CA THR A 821 34.43 -14.17 20.35
C THR A 821 35.18 -15.20 21.22
N HIS A 822 36.22 -14.80 21.96
CA HIS A 822 36.98 -15.72 22.82
C HIS A 822 36.43 -15.95 24.24
N ASN A 823 35.26 -15.42 24.62
CA ASN A 823 34.70 -15.59 25.97
C ASN A 823 33.37 -16.35 26.07
N ILE A 824 33.04 -17.23 25.11
CA ILE A 824 31.84 -18.11 25.24
C ILE A 824 32.21 -19.57 25.03
N ILE A 825 33.28 -20.02 25.68
CA ILE A 825 33.40 -21.40 26.14
C ILE A 825 34.11 -21.32 27.49
N ASP A 826 33.39 -21.71 28.54
CA ASP A 826 33.84 -21.89 29.94
C ASP A 826 33.62 -20.73 30.93
N SER A 827 32.64 -20.90 31.82
CA SER A 827 32.69 -20.39 33.20
C SER A 827 31.49 -20.93 34.02
N ARG A 828 31.61 -22.17 34.49
CA ARG A 828 31.10 -22.54 35.81
C ARG A 828 32.29 -22.51 36.77
N CYS A 829 32.48 -21.40 37.48
CA CYS A 829 33.05 -21.33 38.84
C CYS A 829 33.37 -19.87 39.23
N GLY A 830 32.80 -19.44 40.37
CA GLY A 830 33.48 -18.68 41.42
C GLY A 830 34.01 -17.26 41.16
N ALA A 831 33.28 -16.29 41.72
CA ALA A 831 33.72 -15.34 42.75
C ALA A 831 34.86 -14.30 42.49
N TYR A 832 34.45 -13.03 42.69
CA TYR A 832 35.13 -11.88 43.34
C TYR A 832 36.12 -10.96 42.59
N ILE A 833 36.01 -9.66 42.99
CA ILE A 833 36.83 -8.46 42.72
C ILE A 833 36.56 -7.78 41.35
N GLY A 834 36.30 -6.47 41.19
CA GLY A 834 36.31 -5.28 42.04
C GLY A 834 36.07 -4.04 41.15
N GLU A 835 35.74 -2.92 41.78
CA GLU A 835 35.27 -1.63 41.22
C GLU A 835 36.20 -0.94 40.19
N GLY A 836 35.62 -0.10 39.32
CA GLY A 836 36.28 1.13 38.89
C GLY A 836 35.98 1.67 37.49
N VAL A 837 35.56 2.94 37.47
CA VAL A 837 35.73 3.96 36.40
C VAL A 837 34.63 4.09 35.33
N THR A 838 33.62 4.86 35.72
CA THR A 838 32.85 5.82 34.90
C THR A 838 33.71 6.97 34.41
N ALA A 839 33.59 7.38 33.13
CA ALA A 839 33.39 8.77 32.69
C ALA A 839 33.57 8.97 31.17
N GLY A 840 32.62 9.68 30.57
CA GLY A 840 32.87 10.61 29.47
C GLY A 840 32.60 10.10 28.06
N LEU A 841 31.42 10.45 27.50
CA LEU A 841 31.25 10.98 26.14
C LEU A 841 29.76 11.30 25.93
N SER A 842 29.37 12.49 26.39
CA SER A 842 28.12 13.17 26.08
C SER A 842 28.48 14.43 25.29
N SER A 843 27.94 14.55 24.07
CA SER A 843 27.77 15.76 23.24
C SER A 843 28.20 15.55 21.77
N CYS A 844 27.26 15.11 20.94
CA CYS A 844 27.03 15.59 19.57
C CYS A 844 25.93 14.73 18.95
N CYS A 845 24.70 15.27 18.92
CA CYS A 845 23.64 15.03 17.93
C CYS A 845 22.35 15.65 18.51
N ARG A 846 22.08 16.90 18.12
CA ARG A 846 20.73 17.44 18.01
C ARG A 846 20.36 17.42 16.54
#